data_AF-A0A2A2LZX5-F1
#
_entry.id   AF-A0A2A2LZX5-F1
#
_cell.length_a   1.000
_cell.length_b   1.000
_cell.length_c   1.000
_cell.angle_alpha   90.00
_cell.angle_beta   90.00
_cell.angle_gamma   90.00
#
_symmetry.space_group_name_H-M   'P 1'
#
loop_
_entity.id
_entity.type
_entity.pdbx_description
1 polymer ?
#
loop_
_entity_poly.entity_id
_entity_poly.type
_entity_poly.pdbx_seq_one_letter_code
_entity_poly.pdbx_strand_id
1 'polypeptide(L)'
;MVDYTEYKDYENPPPVIEPAEHHTLSTEEFEDGLKKRNEKPREGMSLKEAIIATRMKKSDDRKLTTIKSLFEVLMYITFLVVFSFGKKSIIRIAVAREKNSVALSQHSVQTYYYTKVMTNLFVNTPGGESGKAFGDVVTIDDVWDYMNQVLIPGLYWDNTGDNETESAMVYFENKLLGQPRVRMLKVTNESCSVVDAFSREIKECYANYKENAEDRMAFGDGEAFSYQTADKLETKIVDGSIASYGGGGFLQRLPLDDPLTAQANILNLKSNRWIDRGTRLVIVDFALYNANVNLFCVAQLLFELPATGGVLTTARFTTMDLIRYSGTFGKITIAFEGIFVGFILFFLFEEIMELIRVRVKYFKSFWNIVDVIQILLAGYGIWLSYHRTAVAINRVNSVLKNGLTYASFDDVVDAVNRYNDIVSITIFLSWIKLFQYISVNKTMSQLSATLSRSAKDIGGFAVMFAVFFFAYAQFGYLVFGTQIADYSTFYDAVFALLRTILGDFDFDALESTNRILGPNMFLAIINDSYVEVKAELARKKDGLSLMDWIRGKMNGMTRRNKKPHAPQGEVTYDDFKLELIRTGYTEEDINEAFTKYNIENKQEVTDRMMADIGLEIEAEADRQKQISEEHRDYIILSRRVEQIESSIMRVIDRVDDVLDRLFDIEKDKVRAKEHQNQLIAQGFLSGQHSMNVDSELRKRN
;
A
#
# COMPACT_ATOMS: atom_id res chain seq x y z
N MET A 1 -10.00 56.13 -48.32
CA MET A 1 -11.21 55.79 -49.09
C MET A 1 -11.99 54.79 -48.26
N VAL A 2 -13.01 55.27 -47.54
CA VAL A 2 -14.46 54.92 -47.69
C VAL A 2 -14.73 53.52 -47.10
N ASP A 3 -15.59 53.26 -46.11
CA ASP A 3 -16.80 53.99 -45.67
C ASP A 3 -17.19 53.72 -44.21
N TYR A 4 -17.97 54.65 -43.66
CA TYR A 4 -18.77 54.57 -42.43
C TYR A 4 -20.25 54.41 -42.82
N THR A 5 -20.99 53.47 -42.23
CA THR A 5 -22.44 53.48 -41.90
C THR A 5 -22.79 52.12 -41.28
N GLU A 6 -23.04 51.97 -39.98
CA GLU A 6 -24.30 52.21 -39.25
C GLU A 6 -25.44 51.24 -39.61
N TYR A 7 -25.85 50.35 -38.67
CA TYR A 7 -27.25 50.09 -38.29
C TYR A 7 -27.39 49.14 -37.07
N LYS A 8 -27.74 49.75 -35.92
CA LYS A 8 -28.71 49.42 -34.86
C LYS A 8 -28.90 48.01 -34.23
N ASP A 9 -28.81 48.05 -32.90
CA ASP A 9 -29.71 47.52 -31.85
C ASP A 9 -29.99 46.01 -31.76
N TYR A 10 -29.38 45.38 -30.74
CA TYR A 10 -30.10 44.58 -29.73
C TYR A 10 -29.30 44.60 -28.43
N GLU A 11 -29.75 45.41 -27.47
CA GLU A 11 -29.50 45.18 -26.05
C GLU A 11 -30.10 43.81 -25.68
N ASN A 12 -29.25 42.85 -25.35
CA ASN A 12 -29.62 41.74 -24.48
C ASN A 12 -28.64 41.73 -23.31
N PRO A 13 -29.12 41.86 -22.06
CA PRO A 13 -28.25 41.72 -20.90
C PRO A 13 -27.66 40.30 -20.87
N PRO A 14 -26.45 40.12 -20.31
CA PRO A 14 -25.90 38.78 -20.08
C PRO A 14 -26.91 37.94 -19.29
N PRO A 15 -27.00 36.63 -19.53
CA PRO A 15 -27.98 35.79 -18.87
C PRO A 15 -27.83 35.92 -17.36
N VAL A 16 -28.95 36.23 -16.71
CA VAL A 16 -29.09 36.19 -15.26
C VAL A 16 -28.67 34.80 -14.81
N ILE A 17 -27.49 34.72 -14.20
CA ILE A 17 -27.07 33.53 -13.46
C ILE A 17 -28.06 33.43 -12.29
N GLU A 18 -28.94 32.42 -12.37
CA GLU A 18 -29.77 32.03 -11.24
C GLU A 18 -28.87 31.83 -10.01
N PRO A 19 -29.26 32.32 -8.82
CA PRO A 19 -28.48 32.10 -7.62
C PRO A 19 -28.39 30.59 -7.38
N ALA A 20 -27.18 30.04 -7.57
CA ALA A 20 -26.85 28.68 -7.21
C ALA A 20 -27.29 28.43 -5.77
N GLU A 21 -28.18 27.45 -5.60
CA GLU A 21 -28.71 27.03 -4.31
C GLU A 21 -27.55 26.83 -3.32
N HIS A 22 -27.57 27.63 -2.26
CA HIS A 22 -26.75 27.40 -1.08
C HIS A 22 -26.98 25.95 -0.61
N HIS A 23 -25.94 25.12 -0.63
CA HIS A 23 -25.95 23.81 -0.01
C HIS A 23 -26.28 23.95 1.47
N THR A 24 -27.53 23.66 1.80
CA THR A 24 -28.06 23.63 3.15
C THR A 24 -27.47 22.47 3.93
N LEU A 25 -27.29 22.70 5.24
CA LEU A 25 -27.40 21.69 6.27
C LEU A 25 -28.53 20.70 5.94
N SER A 26 -28.39 19.46 6.42
CA SER A 26 -29.36 18.37 6.33
C SER A 26 -30.81 18.86 6.26
N THR A 27 -31.52 18.44 5.21
CA THR A 27 -32.91 18.84 4.92
C THR A 27 -33.92 18.42 5.99
N GLU A 28 -33.51 17.63 6.99
CA GLU A 28 -34.32 17.38 8.18
C GLU A 28 -34.43 18.62 9.09
N GLU A 29 -33.50 19.58 9.07
CA GLU A 29 -33.64 20.80 9.89
C GLU A 29 -34.50 21.90 9.22
N PHE A 30 -34.65 21.90 7.89
CA PHE A 30 -35.40 22.94 7.17
C PHE A 30 -36.90 22.60 7.01
N GLU A 31 -37.25 21.33 6.76
CA GLU A 31 -38.67 20.92 6.62
C GLU A 31 -39.39 20.76 7.97
N ASP A 32 -38.72 20.24 9.01
CA ASP A 32 -39.28 20.24 10.38
C ASP A 32 -39.33 21.66 10.97
N GLY A 33 -38.41 22.52 10.56
CA GLY A 33 -38.41 23.95 10.89
C GLY A 33 -39.57 24.72 10.26
N LEU A 34 -39.99 24.36 9.04
CA LEU A 34 -41.13 24.96 8.34
C LEU A 34 -42.49 24.43 8.85
N LYS A 35 -42.59 23.14 9.21
CA LYS A 35 -43.81 22.58 9.83
C LYS A 35 -44.04 23.07 11.26
N LYS A 36 -42.97 23.31 12.04
CA LYS A 36 -43.07 23.90 13.40
C LYS A 36 -43.25 25.44 13.40
N ARG A 37 -43.08 26.13 12.27
CA ARG A 37 -43.21 27.60 12.17
C ARG A 37 -44.67 28.09 12.08
N ASN A 38 -45.61 27.19 11.80
CA ASN A 38 -47.02 27.51 11.54
C ASN A 38 -47.97 27.18 12.70
N GLU A 39 -47.48 26.92 13.91
CA GLU A 39 -48.34 26.91 15.09
C GLU A 39 -48.64 28.36 15.51
N LYS A 40 -49.89 28.80 15.30
CA LYS A 40 -50.39 30.07 15.83
C LYS A 40 -50.14 30.11 17.35
N PRO A 41 -49.61 31.21 17.90
CA PRO A 41 -49.46 31.34 19.35
C PRO A 41 -50.85 31.24 20.00
N ARG A 42 -50.97 30.46 21.08
CA ARG A 42 -52.19 30.43 21.90
C ARG A 42 -52.52 31.86 22.33
N GLU A 43 -53.75 32.29 22.10
CA GLU A 43 -54.22 33.63 22.48
C GLU A 43 -53.93 33.89 23.97
N GLY A 44 -53.18 34.97 24.25
CA GLY A 44 -52.87 35.43 25.60
C GLY A 44 -51.40 35.38 26.06
N MET A 45 -50.46 34.85 25.26
CA MET A 45 -49.04 34.77 25.64
C MET A 45 -48.24 36.02 25.22
N SER A 46 -47.43 36.60 26.12
CA SER A 46 -46.64 37.80 25.79
C SER A 46 -45.50 37.45 24.83
N LEU A 47 -45.14 38.38 23.92
CA LEU A 47 -44.07 38.17 22.91
C LEU A 47 -42.73 37.71 23.54
N LYS A 48 -42.43 38.17 24.76
CA LYS A 48 -41.24 37.74 25.51
C LYS A 48 -41.31 36.27 25.92
N GLU A 49 -42.47 35.79 26.34
CA GLU A 49 -42.69 34.39 26.75
C GLU A 49 -42.63 33.44 25.55
N ALA A 50 -43.17 33.86 24.40
CA ALA A 50 -43.08 33.09 23.15
C ALA A 50 -41.63 32.94 22.65
N ILE A 51 -40.81 33.99 22.78
CA ILE A 51 -39.38 33.97 22.42
C ILE A 51 -38.57 33.10 23.39
N ILE A 52 -38.89 33.14 24.69
CA ILE A 52 -38.25 32.30 25.70
C ILE A 52 -38.62 30.83 25.48
N ALA A 53 -39.89 30.52 25.21
CA ALA A 53 -40.35 29.16 24.93
C ALA A 53 -39.71 28.57 23.65
N THR A 54 -39.58 29.35 22.58
CA THR A 54 -38.86 28.92 21.37
C THR A 54 -37.37 28.76 21.59
N ARG A 55 -36.73 29.61 22.41
CA ARG A 55 -35.31 29.44 22.80
C ARG A 55 -35.09 28.19 23.66
N MET A 56 -35.99 27.91 24.61
CA MET A 56 -35.91 26.71 25.45
C MET A 56 -36.12 25.44 24.62
N LYS A 57 -37.12 25.41 23.73
CA LYS A 57 -37.36 24.29 22.80
C LYS A 57 -36.15 24.04 21.87
N LYS A 58 -35.52 25.11 21.34
CA LYS A 58 -34.31 25.01 20.51
C LYS A 58 -33.04 24.62 21.28
N SER A 59 -33.01 24.86 22.60
CA SER A 59 -31.94 24.40 23.49
C SER A 59 -32.10 22.91 23.79
N ASP A 60 -33.32 22.46 24.09
CA ASP A 60 -33.59 21.07 24.43
C ASP A 60 -33.46 20.13 23.22
N ASP A 61 -33.92 20.55 22.04
CA ASP A 61 -33.70 19.80 20.78
C ASP A 61 -32.18 19.66 20.46
N ARG A 62 -31.37 20.68 20.78
CA ARG A 62 -29.91 20.63 20.62
C ARG A 62 -29.21 19.72 21.64
N LYS A 63 -29.70 19.68 22.88
CA LYS A 63 -29.18 18.75 23.89
C LYS A 63 -29.52 17.30 23.53
N LEU A 64 -30.74 17.06 23.07
CA LEU A 64 -31.21 15.73 22.69
C LEU A 64 -30.42 15.16 21.51
N THR A 65 -30.18 15.96 20.47
CA THR A 65 -29.34 15.58 19.32
C THR A 65 -27.90 15.30 19.73
N THR A 66 -27.31 16.14 20.58
CA THR A 66 -25.94 15.93 21.08
C THR A 66 -25.81 14.65 21.91
N ILE A 67 -26.78 14.37 22.79
CA ILE A 67 -26.80 13.14 23.60
C ILE A 67 -26.94 11.90 22.71
N LYS A 68 -27.81 11.95 21.70
CA LYS A 68 -28.00 10.86 20.75
C LYS A 68 -26.70 10.56 19.99
N SER A 69 -26.04 11.57 19.43
CA SER A 69 -24.78 11.39 18.71
C SER A 69 -23.64 10.89 19.62
N LEU A 70 -23.56 11.35 20.87
CA LEU A 70 -22.59 10.82 21.83
C LEU A 70 -22.83 9.35 22.15
N PHE A 71 -24.09 8.93 22.25
CA PHE A 71 -24.45 7.54 22.47
C PHE A 71 -24.06 6.67 21.27
N GLU A 72 -24.34 7.12 20.05
CA GLU A 72 -23.91 6.45 18.81
C GLU A 72 -22.38 6.29 18.76
N VAL A 73 -21.63 7.34 19.11
CA VAL A 73 -20.16 7.29 19.17
C VAL A 73 -19.67 6.29 20.22
N LEU A 74 -20.23 6.31 21.43
CA LEU A 74 -19.85 5.39 22.50
C LEU A 74 -20.17 3.94 22.13
N MET A 75 -21.32 3.70 21.51
CA MET A 75 -21.72 2.39 21.00
C MET A 75 -20.77 1.92 19.91
N TYR A 76 -20.40 2.79 18.98
CA TYR A 76 -19.48 2.46 17.90
C TYR A 76 -18.05 2.21 18.41
N ILE A 77 -17.56 3.02 19.35
CA ILE A 77 -16.27 2.77 20.02
C ILE A 77 -16.31 1.44 20.76
N THR A 78 -17.40 1.12 21.45
CA THR A 78 -17.57 -0.17 22.13
C THR A 78 -17.55 -1.32 21.12
N PHE A 79 -18.26 -1.20 20.01
CA PHE A 79 -18.21 -2.15 18.90
C PHE A 79 -16.78 -2.31 18.37
N LEU A 80 -16.08 -1.21 18.12
CA LEU A 80 -14.72 -1.21 17.61
C LEU A 80 -13.74 -1.81 18.62
N VAL A 81 -13.95 -1.61 19.93
CA VAL A 81 -13.17 -2.27 20.98
C VAL A 81 -13.49 -3.76 21.04
N VAL A 82 -14.75 -4.18 20.94
CA VAL A 82 -15.12 -5.60 20.90
C VAL A 82 -14.55 -6.26 19.64
N PHE A 83 -14.59 -5.56 18.51
CA PHE A 83 -14.11 -6.03 17.21
C PHE A 83 -12.60 -5.94 17.05
N SER A 84 -11.89 -5.05 17.75
CA SER A 84 -10.42 -4.88 17.68
C SER A 84 -9.68 -5.47 18.88
N PHE A 85 -10.33 -5.64 20.03
CA PHE A 85 -9.72 -6.10 21.29
C PHE A 85 -10.43 -7.32 21.91
N GLY A 86 -11.45 -7.90 21.27
CA GLY A 86 -12.19 -9.05 21.77
C GLY A 86 -11.47 -10.41 21.66
N LYS A 87 -11.12 -10.99 22.82
CA LYS A 87 -11.08 -12.44 23.21
C LYS A 87 -10.06 -12.69 24.34
N LYS A 88 -8.85 -12.10 24.27
CA LYS A 88 -7.79 -12.25 25.30
C LYS A 88 -7.43 -10.95 26.03
N SER A 89 -7.50 -9.78 25.38
CA SER A 89 -7.07 -8.50 25.96
C SER A 89 -8.07 -7.90 26.96
N ILE A 90 -9.38 -7.96 26.72
CA ILE A 90 -10.40 -7.45 27.68
C ILE A 90 -10.35 -8.21 29.02
N ILE A 91 -10.11 -9.52 28.99
CA ILE A 91 -10.00 -10.34 30.21
C ILE A 91 -8.63 -10.19 30.87
N ARG A 92 -7.51 -10.06 30.13
CA ARG A 92 -6.20 -9.74 30.73
C ARG A 92 -6.13 -8.33 31.33
N ILE A 93 -6.95 -7.39 30.84
CA ILE A 93 -7.12 -6.07 31.45
C ILE A 93 -8.00 -6.17 32.71
N ALA A 94 -9.04 -7.03 32.72
CA ALA A 94 -9.89 -7.25 33.90
C ALA A 94 -9.27 -8.17 34.97
N VAL A 95 -8.41 -9.09 34.56
CA VAL A 95 -7.66 -10.05 35.38
C VAL A 95 -6.21 -9.63 35.24
N ALA A 96 -5.74 -8.75 36.14
CA ALA A 96 -4.42 -8.10 36.13
C ALA A 96 -3.22 -9.07 36.19
N ARG A 97 -3.07 -9.91 35.17
CA ARG A 97 -2.00 -10.88 35.02
C ARG A 97 -1.63 -10.93 33.54
N GLU A 98 -0.42 -10.43 33.28
CA GLU A 98 0.37 -10.53 32.04
C GLU A 98 0.32 -9.31 31.09
N LYS A 99 1.42 -8.54 31.10
CA LYS A 99 1.68 -7.30 30.33
C LYS A 99 2.12 -7.58 28.89
N ASN A 100 1.33 -8.31 28.09
CA ASN A 100 1.56 -8.40 26.65
C ASN A 100 0.23 -8.20 25.90
N SER A 101 0.03 -6.99 25.40
CA SER A 101 -1.11 -6.56 24.60
C SER A 101 -1.05 -7.17 23.19
N VAL A 102 -2.13 -7.84 22.77
CA VAL A 102 -2.32 -8.29 21.38
C VAL A 102 -3.72 -7.90 20.91
N ALA A 103 -3.75 -7.17 19.79
CA ALA A 103 -4.93 -6.75 19.04
C ALA A 103 -5.54 -7.92 18.27
N LEU A 104 -6.77 -7.77 17.78
CA LEU A 104 -7.47 -8.78 16.99
C LEU A 104 -6.65 -9.17 15.75
N SER A 105 -6.06 -10.35 15.82
CA SER A 105 -6.27 -11.33 14.78
C SER A 105 -6.32 -12.67 15.49
N GLN A 106 -6.87 -13.68 14.84
CA GLN A 106 -6.81 -15.05 15.35
C GLN A 106 -5.37 -15.56 15.47
N HIS A 107 -4.38 -14.76 15.06
CA HIS A 107 -2.97 -15.06 15.14
C HIS A 107 -2.44 -14.68 16.52
N SER A 108 -2.01 -15.71 17.26
CA SER A 108 -1.16 -15.56 18.42
C SER A 108 0.24 -15.13 17.95
N VAL A 109 1.03 -14.50 18.80
CA VAL A 109 2.47 -14.33 18.55
C VAL A 109 3.14 -15.68 18.28
N GLN A 110 2.63 -16.75 18.90
CA GLN A 110 3.06 -18.14 18.65
C GLN A 110 2.83 -18.59 17.21
N THR A 111 1.77 -18.10 16.54
CA THR A 111 1.47 -18.41 15.13
C THR A 111 2.60 -17.94 14.21
N TYR A 112 3.14 -16.74 14.46
CA TYR A 112 4.29 -16.21 13.72
C TYR A 112 5.56 -17.05 13.96
N TYR A 113 5.91 -17.29 15.23
CA TYR A 113 7.12 -18.07 15.54
C TYR A 113 7.04 -19.50 15.02
N TYR A 114 5.86 -20.12 15.09
CA TYR A 114 5.68 -21.47 14.56
C TYR A 114 5.88 -21.51 13.04
N THR A 115 5.28 -20.56 12.32
CA THR A 115 5.49 -20.41 10.87
C THR A 115 6.97 -20.19 10.56
N LYS A 116 7.64 -19.28 11.28
CA LYS A 116 9.06 -18.96 11.08
C LYS A 116 9.98 -20.16 11.30
N VAL A 117 9.75 -20.96 12.33
CA VAL A 117 10.55 -22.17 12.61
C VAL A 117 10.37 -23.21 11.50
N MET A 118 9.13 -23.40 11.01
CA MET A 118 8.86 -24.31 9.89
C MET A 118 9.47 -23.81 8.57
N THR A 119 9.38 -22.51 8.29
CA THR A 119 10.05 -21.89 7.14
C THR A 119 11.57 -22.04 7.22
N ASN A 120 12.16 -21.81 8.40
CA ASN A 120 13.60 -22.01 8.56
C ASN A 120 14.02 -23.45 8.29
N LEU A 121 13.27 -24.44 8.79
CA LEU A 121 13.58 -25.86 8.60
C LEU A 121 13.54 -26.28 7.12
N PHE A 122 12.48 -25.95 6.40
CA PHE A 122 12.25 -26.47 5.04
C PHE A 122 12.73 -25.53 3.93
N VAL A 123 12.87 -24.23 4.17
CA VAL A 123 13.25 -23.25 3.14
C VAL A 123 14.69 -22.80 3.30
N ASN A 124 15.10 -22.42 4.51
CA ASN A 124 16.39 -21.77 4.74
C ASN A 124 17.52 -22.75 5.11
N THR A 125 17.20 -23.99 5.46
CA THR A 125 18.22 -25.02 5.72
C THR A 125 18.90 -25.41 4.40
N PRO A 126 20.23 -25.24 4.27
CA PRO A 126 20.95 -25.72 3.11
C PRO A 126 21.00 -27.26 3.11
N GLY A 127 20.77 -27.87 1.94
CA GLY A 127 20.77 -29.32 1.76
C GLY A 127 22.13 -29.90 1.36
N GLY A 128 22.55 -30.94 2.08
CA GLY A 128 23.69 -31.85 1.80
C GLY A 128 24.96 -31.23 1.20
N GLU A 129 25.58 -31.92 0.24
CA GLU A 129 26.90 -31.58 -0.32
C GLU A 129 26.88 -30.33 -1.23
N SER A 130 25.73 -30.01 -1.83
CA SER A 130 25.57 -28.84 -2.70
C SER A 130 25.40 -27.54 -1.92
N GLY A 131 24.96 -27.62 -0.66
CA GLY A 131 24.77 -26.47 0.22
C GLY A 131 23.67 -25.51 -0.21
N LYS A 132 22.80 -25.90 -1.16
CA LYS A 132 21.72 -25.06 -1.69
C LYS A 132 20.52 -25.07 -0.76
N ALA A 133 19.96 -23.89 -0.49
CA ALA A 133 18.67 -23.77 0.18
C ALA A 133 17.51 -24.00 -0.81
N PHE A 134 16.28 -24.12 -0.32
CA PHE A 134 15.10 -24.31 -1.18
C PHE A 134 14.95 -23.20 -2.23
N GLY A 135 15.23 -21.95 -1.84
CA GLY A 135 15.17 -20.80 -2.75
C GLY A 135 16.22 -20.81 -3.86
N ASP A 136 17.28 -21.61 -3.73
CA ASP A 136 18.40 -21.68 -4.67
C ASP A 136 18.32 -22.91 -5.60
N VAL A 137 17.19 -23.63 -5.59
CA VAL A 137 16.95 -24.80 -6.43
C VAL A 137 16.68 -24.34 -7.86
N VAL A 138 17.53 -24.74 -8.81
CA VAL A 138 17.45 -24.30 -10.22
C VAL A 138 17.24 -25.47 -11.18
N THR A 139 17.76 -26.66 -10.86
CA THR A 139 17.70 -27.83 -11.75
C THR A 139 16.78 -28.93 -11.23
N ILE A 140 16.37 -29.85 -12.10
CA ILE A 140 15.55 -31.02 -11.70
C ILE A 140 16.33 -31.92 -10.73
N ASP A 141 17.65 -32.06 -10.91
CA ASP A 141 18.49 -32.83 -9.99
C ASP A 141 18.53 -32.18 -8.61
N ASP A 142 18.61 -30.85 -8.53
CA ASP A 142 18.51 -30.12 -7.26
C ASP A 142 17.18 -30.38 -6.55
N VAL A 143 16.06 -30.57 -7.28
CA VAL A 143 14.76 -30.92 -6.67
C VAL A 143 14.82 -32.29 -5.99
N TRP A 144 15.42 -33.28 -6.66
CA TRP A 144 15.59 -34.62 -6.08
C TRP A 144 16.54 -34.62 -4.89
N ASP A 145 17.62 -33.83 -4.96
CA ASP A 145 18.57 -33.70 -3.88
C ASP A 145 17.94 -33.00 -2.67
N TYR A 146 17.14 -31.95 -2.88
CA TYR A 146 16.33 -31.31 -1.85
C TYR A 146 15.37 -32.30 -1.18
N MET A 147 14.64 -33.11 -1.97
CA MET A 147 13.71 -34.10 -1.41
C MET A 147 14.44 -35.10 -0.51
N ASN A 148 15.60 -35.60 -0.93
CA ASN A 148 16.34 -36.61 -0.16
C ASN A 148 17.11 -36.05 1.04
N GLN A 149 17.69 -34.84 0.92
CA GLN A 149 18.65 -34.30 1.89
C GLN A 149 18.03 -33.30 2.87
N VAL A 150 16.92 -32.64 2.51
CA VAL A 150 16.26 -31.64 3.36
C VAL A 150 14.87 -32.11 3.76
N LEU A 151 14.03 -32.48 2.80
CA LEU A 151 12.63 -32.81 3.07
C LEU A 151 12.48 -34.08 3.91
N ILE A 152 13.07 -35.20 3.50
CA ILE A 152 12.96 -36.48 4.21
C ILE A 152 13.54 -36.36 5.65
N PRO A 153 14.78 -35.90 5.87
CA PRO A 153 15.31 -35.72 7.22
C PRO A 153 14.54 -34.69 8.06
N GLY A 154 13.97 -33.67 7.42
CA GLY A 154 13.14 -32.67 8.10
C GLY A 154 11.77 -33.20 8.55
N LEU A 155 11.17 -34.11 7.79
CA LEU A 155 9.89 -34.75 8.12
C LEU A 155 10.04 -35.90 9.13
N TYR A 156 11.06 -36.73 8.94
CA TYR A 156 11.32 -37.91 9.76
C TYR A 156 12.56 -37.66 10.63
N TRP A 157 12.34 -36.94 11.73
CA TRP A 157 13.40 -36.69 12.70
C TRP A 157 13.67 -37.96 13.52
N ASP A 158 14.85 -38.56 13.38
CA ASP A 158 15.25 -39.76 14.12
C ASP A 158 16.28 -39.39 15.20
N ASN A 159 15.90 -39.56 16.47
CA ASN A 159 16.86 -39.44 17.58
C ASN A 159 16.44 -40.20 18.86
N THR A 160 15.43 -41.08 18.78
CA THR A 160 15.04 -41.91 19.92
C THR A 160 15.89 -43.18 19.89
N GLY A 161 16.96 -43.19 20.67
CA GLY A 161 17.75 -44.40 20.90
C GLY A 161 16.87 -45.54 21.39
N ASP A 162 16.73 -46.56 20.56
CA ASP A 162 16.36 -47.97 20.80
C ASP A 162 15.18 -48.35 21.73
N ASN A 163 14.50 -47.44 22.42
CA ASN A 163 13.34 -47.80 23.23
C ASN A 163 12.24 -46.73 23.19
N GLU A 164 11.06 -47.23 22.84
CA GLU A 164 9.73 -46.65 22.94
C GLU A 164 9.12 -46.05 21.67
N THR A 165 7.86 -46.45 21.50
CA THR A 165 6.91 -46.27 20.40
C THR A 165 6.47 -44.81 20.22
N GLU A 166 7.37 -43.84 20.35
CA GLU A 166 7.09 -42.45 20.07
C GLU A 166 7.28 -42.17 18.58
N SER A 167 6.19 -42.39 17.84
CA SER A 167 6.09 -42.08 16.41
C SER A 167 6.68 -40.70 16.06
N ALA A 168 7.57 -40.65 15.07
CA ALA A 168 8.44 -39.51 14.74
C ALA A 168 7.73 -38.15 14.84
N MET A 169 8.33 -37.22 15.59
CA MET A 169 7.86 -35.85 15.77
C MET A 169 8.90 -34.86 15.24
N VAL A 170 8.46 -33.92 14.41
CA VAL A 170 9.31 -32.86 13.87
C VAL A 170 9.68 -31.88 14.99
N TYR A 171 10.97 -31.68 15.24
CA TYR A 171 11.49 -30.91 16.38
C TYR A 171 10.89 -31.33 17.74
N PHE A 172 10.67 -32.63 17.96
CA PHE A 172 10.17 -33.22 19.21
C PHE A 172 8.75 -32.82 19.66
N GLU A 173 8.18 -31.73 19.16
CA GLU A 173 6.90 -31.18 19.62
C GLU A 173 5.79 -31.18 18.55
N ASN A 174 6.16 -31.36 17.28
CA ASN A 174 5.20 -31.27 16.17
C ASN A 174 4.92 -32.65 15.58
N LYS A 175 3.67 -33.06 15.62
CA LYS A 175 3.22 -34.33 15.05
C LYS A 175 2.81 -34.15 13.59
N LEU A 176 3.29 -35.04 12.73
CA LEU A 176 2.83 -35.13 11.34
C LEU A 176 1.39 -35.66 11.27
N LEU A 177 0.54 -34.94 10.55
CA LEU A 177 -0.86 -35.29 10.32
C LEU A 177 -1.06 -35.69 8.87
N GLY A 178 -1.51 -36.93 8.66
CA GLY A 178 -1.67 -37.44 7.31
C GLY A 178 -0.34 -37.85 6.69
N GLN A 179 -0.42 -38.65 5.63
CA GLN A 179 0.73 -38.96 4.79
C GLN A 179 1.14 -37.71 4.00
N PRO A 180 2.43 -37.29 4.01
CA PRO A 180 2.92 -36.27 3.11
C PRO A 180 2.68 -36.67 1.65
N ARG A 181 2.39 -35.70 0.81
CA ARG A 181 2.00 -35.93 -0.58
C ARG A 181 2.95 -35.20 -1.51
N VAL A 182 3.40 -35.89 -2.55
CA VAL A 182 4.11 -35.29 -3.68
C VAL A 182 3.19 -35.40 -4.89
N ARG A 183 2.70 -34.26 -5.36
CA ARG A 183 1.77 -34.15 -6.49
C ARG A 183 2.47 -33.52 -7.69
N MET A 184 2.25 -34.06 -8.87
CA MET A 184 2.84 -33.56 -10.11
C MET A 184 1.76 -33.28 -11.15
N LEU A 185 1.93 -32.18 -11.90
CA LEU A 185 1.20 -31.87 -13.12
C LEU A 185 2.12 -31.90 -14.33
N LYS A 186 1.61 -32.49 -15.41
CA LYS A 186 2.32 -32.70 -16.67
C LYS A 186 1.47 -32.24 -17.84
N VAL A 187 2.13 -31.83 -18.92
CA VAL A 187 1.52 -31.40 -20.19
C VAL A 187 1.83 -32.42 -21.28
N THR A 188 0.93 -32.57 -22.24
CA THR A 188 1.07 -33.49 -23.38
C THR A 188 2.19 -33.05 -24.37
N ASN A 189 2.81 -34.02 -25.04
CA ASN A 189 3.96 -33.82 -25.95
C ASN A 189 3.63 -33.11 -27.27
N GLU A 190 2.36 -33.00 -27.65
CA GLU A 190 1.91 -32.31 -28.87
C GLU A 190 1.13 -31.03 -28.53
N SER A 191 1.35 -30.49 -27.33
CA SER A 191 0.67 -29.28 -26.84
C SER A 191 1.13 -28.01 -27.54
N CYS A 192 2.27 -28.04 -28.23
CA CYS A 192 2.74 -26.95 -29.09
C CYS A 192 3.17 -27.43 -30.48
N SER A 193 2.99 -26.55 -31.46
CA SER A 193 3.44 -26.76 -32.83
C SER A 193 4.88 -26.28 -32.99
N VAL A 194 5.78 -27.18 -33.38
CA VAL A 194 7.14 -26.83 -33.79
C VAL A 194 7.08 -26.20 -35.18
N VAL A 195 7.86 -25.14 -35.41
CA VAL A 195 7.98 -24.50 -36.73
C VAL A 195 8.60 -25.49 -37.72
N ASP A 196 8.01 -25.60 -38.93
CA ASP A 196 8.40 -26.61 -39.95
C ASP A 196 9.90 -26.66 -40.22
N ALA A 197 10.59 -25.52 -40.18
CA ALA A 197 12.04 -25.41 -40.37
C ALA A 197 12.86 -26.26 -39.37
N PHE A 198 12.37 -26.43 -38.13
CA PHE A 198 13.04 -27.18 -37.06
C PHE A 198 12.41 -28.56 -36.79
N SER A 199 11.40 -28.96 -37.57
CA SER A 199 10.69 -30.25 -37.41
C SER A 199 11.60 -31.49 -37.48
N ARG A 200 12.75 -31.39 -38.15
CA ARG A 200 13.73 -32.49 -38.25
C ARG A 200 14.52 -32.69 -36.94
N GLU A 201 14.79 -31.61 -36.22
CA GLU A 201 15.63 -31.61 -35.01
C GLU A 201 14.78 -31.74 -33.74
N ILE A 202 13.63 -31.07 -33.69
CA ILE A 202 12.76 -31.03 -32.53
C ILE A 202 11.52 -31.88 -32.81
N LYS A 203 11.49 -33.09 -32.23
CA LYS A 203 10.37 -34.04 -32.35
C LYS A 203 9.31 -33.90 -31.26
N GLU A 204 9.66 -33.25 -30.15
CA GLU A 204 8.84 -33.18 -28.92
C GLU A 204 8.66 -31.74 -28.46
N CYS A 205 7.42 -31.35 -28.12
CA CYS A 205 7.06 -29.98 -27.79
C CYS A 205 6.07 -29.90 -26.61
N TYR A 206 6.52 -29.31 -25.51
CA TYR A 206 5.69 -29.12 -24.32
C TYR A 206 5.40 -27.63 -24.12
N ALA A 207 4.13 -27.23 -24.21
CA ALA A 207 3.69 -25.85 -24.03
C ALA A 207 3.71 -25.41 -22.55
N ASN A 208 3.41 -24.14 -22.30
CA ASN A 208 3.07 -23.66 -20.96
C ASN A 208 1.81 -24.36 -20.44
N TYR A 209 1.68 -24.45 -19.11
CA TYR A 209 0.54 -25.10 -18.50
C TYR A 209 -0.77 -24.41 -18.90
N LYS A 210 -1.71 -25.22 -19.38
CA LYS A 210 -3.11 -24.89 -19.58
C LYS A 210 -3.93 -26.12 -19.25
N GLU A 211 -5.10 -25.93 -18.65
CA GLU A 211 -5.96 -27.05 -18.25
C GLU A 211 -6.34 -27.97 -19.42
N ASN A 212 -6.48 -27.42 -20.63
CA ASN A 212 -6.78 -28.20 -21.83
C ASN A 212 -5.59 -29.01 -22.39
N ALA A 213 -4.36 -28.66 -22.03
CA ALA A 213 -3.14 -29.30 -22.50
C ALA A 213 -2.56 -30.29 -21.48
N GLU A 214 -3.21 -30.43 -20.31
CA GLU A 214 -2.84 -31.31 -19.23
C GLU A 214 -2.82 -32.79 -19.67
N ASP A 215 -1.73 -33.49 -19.34
CA ASP A 215 -1.59 -34.91 -19.62
C ASP A 215 -2.27 -35.74 -18.53
N ARG A 216 -3.25 -36.55 -18.94
CA ARG A 216 -4.03 -37.43 -18.07
C ARG A 216 -3.75 -38.91 -18.33
N MET A 217 -2.82 -39.24 -19.24
CA MET A 217 -2.50 -40.61 -19.57
C MET A 217 -1.59 -41.23 -18.50
N ALA A 218 -1.87 -42.47 -18.11
CA ALA A 218 -0.99 -43.20 -17.21
C ALA A 218 0.29 -43.63 -17.93
N PHE A 219 1.44 -43.53 -17.26
CA PHE A 219 2.76 -43.81 -17.86
C PHE A 219 3.59 -44.85 -17.10
N GLY A 220 2.95 -45.64 -16.22
CA GLY A 220 3.58 -46.70 -15.44
C GLY A 220 2.59 -47.40 -14.52
N ASP A 221 3.09 -48.33 -13.71
CA ASP A 221 2.29 -49.12 -12.77
C ASP A 221 2.30 -48.50 -11.37
N GLY A 222 1.11 -48.27 -10.80
CA GLY A 222 0.92 -47.77 -9.43
C GLY A 222 0.17 -46.44 -9.35
N GLU A 223 -0.22 -46.05 -8.12
CA GLU A 223 -1.01 -44.84 -7.87
C GLU A 223 -0.30 -43.57 -8.35
N ALA A 224 1.02 -43.49 -8.18
CA ALA A 224 1.85 -42.35 -8.56
C ALA A 224 2.00 -42.14 -10.07
N PHE A 225 1.74 -43.16 -10.88
CA PHE A 225 1.83 -43.10 -12.34
C PHE A 225 0.46 -42.99 -13.01
N SER A 226 -0.62 -42.98 -12.21
CA SER A 226 -2.00 -42.84 -12.66
C SER A 226 -2.55 -41.44 -12.35
N TYR A 227 -3.20 -40.80 -13.33
CA TYR A 227 -3.80 -39.48 -13.14
C TYR A 227 -5.04 -39.56 -12.24
N GLN A 228 -5.15 -38.63 -11.28
CA GLN A 228 -6.33 -38.48 -10.42
C GLN A 228 -6.95 -37.10 -10.59
N THR A 229 -8.29 -37.04 -10.64
CA THR A 229 -9.03 -35.78 -10.76
C THR A 229 -9.04 -35.01 -9.45
N ALA A 230 -9.24 -33.69 -9.53
CA ALA A 230 -9.29 -32.80 -8.37
C ALA A 230 -10.36 -33.22 -7.34
N ASP A 231 -11.52 -33.70 -7.79
CA ASP A 231 -12.59 -34.15 -6.89
C ASP A 231 -12.20 -35.40 -6.10
N LYS A 232 -11.47 -36.33 -6.74
CA LYS A 232 -10.96 -37.53 -6.06
C LYS A 232 -9.87 -37.20 -5.05
N LEU A 233 -9.01 -36.23 -5.38
CA LEU A 233 -7.92 -35.76 -4.52
C LEU A 233 -8.38 -34.76 -3.44
N GLU A 234 -9.61 -34.27 -3.53
CA GLU A 234 -10.19 -33.22 -2.69
C GLU A 234 -9.27 -31.98 -2.58
N THR A 235 -8.63 -31.62 -3.69
CA THR A 235 -7.68 -30.52 -3.83
C THR A 235 -8.31 -29.34 -4.56
N LYS A 236 -7.74 -28.14 -4.36
CA LYS A 236 -8.20 -26.91 -5.03
C LYS A 236 -7.18 -26.43 -6.05
N ILE A 237 -7.57 -25.41 -6.83
CA ILE A 237 -6.67 -24.73 -7.76
C ILE A 237 -5.58 -24.05 -6.93
N VAL A 238 -4.34 -24.18 -7.37
CA VAL A 238 -3.18 -23.58 -6.71
C VAL A 238 -2.61 -22.52 -7.62
N ASP A 239 -2.64 -21.26 -7.19
CA ASP A 239 -1.97 -20.17 -7.90
C ASP A 239 -0.46 -20.25 -7.67
N GLY A 240 0.35 -20.34 -8.72
CA GLY A 240 1.80 -20.27 -8.65
C GLY A 240 2.35 -18.88 -8.98
N SER A 241 3.65 -18.75 -9.18
CA SER A 241 4.27 -17.51 -9.66
C SER A 241 4.06 -17.28 -11.16
N ILE A 242 3.91 -18.36 -11.93
CA ILE A 242 3.82 -18.29 -13.40
C ILE A 242 2.38 -18.49 -13.90
N ALA A 243 1.65 -19.43 -13.30
CA ALA A 243 0.32 -19.82 -13.74
C ALA A 243 -0.54 -20.35 -12.58
N SER A 244 -1.85 -20.38 -12.79
CA SER A 244 -2.78 -21.10 -11.91
C SER A 244 -2.90 -22.55 -12.35
N TYR A 245 -2.73 -23.47 -11.40
CA TYR A 245 -2.67 -24.91 -11.65
C TYR A 245 -3.90 -25.64 -11.12
N GLY A 246 -4.34 -26.67 -11.85
CA GLY A 246 -5.48 -27.49 -11.47
C GLY A 246 -5.24 -28.30 -10.19
N GLY A 247 -6.32 -28.74 -9.55
CA GLY A 247 -6.25 -29.60 -8.37
C GLY A 247 -5.85 -31.05 -8.68
N GLY A 248 -5.98 -31.50 -9.92
CA GLY A 248 -5.66 -32.87 -10.33
C GLY A 248 -4.16 -33.18 -10.32
N GLY A 249 -3.81 -34.36 -10.85
CA GLY A 249 -2.45 -34.74 -11.15
C GLY A 249 -2.07 -36.15 -10.73
N PHE A 250 -0.79 -36.43 -10.85
CA PHE A 250 -0.14 -37.67 -10.41
C PHE A 250 0.29 -37.51 -8.95
N LEU A 251 0.00 -38.49 -8.09
CA LEU A 251 0.19 -38.35 -6.64
C LEU A 251 0.98 -39.53 -6.06
N GLN A 252 2.13 -39.24 -5.45
CA GLN A 252 2.82 -40.16 -4.54
C GLN A 252 2.55 -39.78 -3.09
N ARG A 253 2.20 -40.76 -2.26
CA ARG A 253 2.07 -40.59 -0.81
C ARG A 253 3.31 -41.17 -0.11
N LEU A 254 3.82 -40.45 0.87
CA LEU A 254 4.94 -40.89 1.68
C LEU A 254 4.42 -41.55 2.97
N PRO A 255 5.05 -42.62 3.47
CA PRO A 255 4.65 -43.29 4.71
C PRO A 255 4.79 -42.36 5.92
N LEU A 256 4.08 -42.62 7.02
CA LEU A 256 4.09 -41.73 8.20
C LEU A 256 5.31 -41.92 9.11
N ASP A 257 5.74 -43.17 9.31
CA ASP A 257 6.70 -43.53 10.36
C ASP A 257 7.96 -44.23 9.82
N ASP A 258 8.06 -44.47 8.51
CA ASP A 258 9.18 -45.20 7.91
C ASP A 258 10.01 -44.33 6.95
N PRO A 259 11.12 -43.73 7.44
CA PRO A 259 11.99 -42.89 6.62
C PRO A 259 12.66 -43.66 5.48
N LEU A 260 13.01 -44.93 5.70
CA LEU A 260 13.70 -45.75 4.69
C LEU A 260 12.78 -46.06 3.52
N THR A 261 11.53 -46.41 3.78
CA THR A 261 10.53 -46.60 2.73
C THR A 261 10.19 -45.28 2.02
N ALA A 262 10.12 -44.16 2.75
CA ALA A 262 9.91 -42.85 2.13
C ALA A 262 11.05 -42.50 1.16
N GLN A 263 12.30 -42.70 1.57
CA GLN A 263 13.48 -42.48 0.72
C GLN A 263 13.49 -43.44 -0.47
N ALA A 264 13.19 -44.73 -0.27
CA ALA A 264 13.10 -45.71 -1.34
C ALA A 264 12.04 -45.34 -2.39
N ASN A 265 10.88 -44.83 -1.95
CA ASN A 265 9.83 -44.36 -2.85
C ASN A 265 10.30 -43.16 -3.70
N ILE A 266 10.96 -42.17 -3.10
CA ILE A 266 11.52 -41.02 -3.84
C ILE A 266 12.59 -41.47 -4.83
N LEU A 267 13.48 -42.40 -4.44
CA LEU A 267 14.48 -42.97 -5.33
C LEU A 267 13.85 -43.76 -6.48
N ASN A 268 12.75 -44.46 -6.24
CA ASN A 268 11.99 -45.16 -7.27
C ASN A 268 11.32 -44.19 -8.25
N LEU A 269 10.84 -43.03 -7.78
CA LEU A 269 10.33 -41.99 -8.67
C LEU A 269 11.45 -41.37 -9.52
N LYS A 270 12.64 -41.15 -8.92
CA LYS A 270 13.82 -40.64 -9.63
C LYS A 270 14.28 -41.63 -10.71
N SER A 271 14.36 -42.93 -10.41
CA SER A 271 14.80 -43.96 -11.36
C SER A 271 13.84 -44.12 -12.54
N ASN A 272 12.53 -43.97 -12.31
CA ASN A 272 11.50 -44.03 -13.35
C ASN A 272 11.28 -42.69 -14.09
N ARG A 273 12.13 -41.67 -13.86
CA ARG A 273 12.01 -40.33 -14.47
C ARG A 273 10.61 -39.72 -14.31
N TRP A 274 10.08 -39.80 -13.09
CA TRP A 274 8.73 -39.29 -12.80
C TRP A 274 8.59 -37.80 -13.12
N ILE A 275 9.63 -37.01 -12.83
CA ILE A 275 9.75 -35.62 -13.29
C ILE A 275 10.48 -35.62 -14.63
N ASP A 276 9.83 -35.07 -15.66
CA ASP A 276 10.36 -35.01 -17.01
C ASP A 276 10.23 -33.59 -17.61
N ARG A 277 10.57 -33.46 -18.90
CA ARG A 277 10.51 -32.18 -19.64
C ARG A 277 9.08 -31.62 -19.77
N GLY A 278 8.07 -32.49 -19.71
CA GLY A 278 6.66 -32.14 -19.79
C GLY A 278 6.05 -31.76 -18.44
N THR A 279 6.73 -32.04 -17.33
CA THR A 279 6.33 -31.59 -16.00
C THR A 279 6.30 -30.07 -15.92
N ARG A 280 5.25 -29.51 -15.30
CA ARG A 280 5.09 -28.06 -15.09
C ARG A 280 5.03 -27.65 -13.64
N LEU A 281 4.63 -28.57 -12.77
CA LEU A 281 4.52 -28.31 -11.35
C LEU A 281 4.75 -29.59 -10.57
N VAL A 282 5.52 -29.50 -9.50
CA VAL A 282 5.60 -30.49 -8.43
C VAL A 282 5.28 -29.79 -7.13
N ILE A 283 4.34 -30.32 -6.36
CA ILE A 283 3.92 -29.78 -5.07
C ILE A 283 4.18 -30.84 -4.00
N VAL A 284 4.84 -30.44 -2.92
CA VAL A 284 4.93 -31.23 -1.70
C VAL A 284 4.00 -30.63 -0.65
N ASP A 285 2.98 -31.38 -0.27
CA ASP A 285 1.95 -30.98 0.70
C ASP A 285 2.01 -31.85 1.95
N PHE A 286 2.05 -31.24 3.12
CA PHE A 286 1.93 -31.94 4.40
C PHE A 286 1.36 -31.04 5.50
N ALA A 287 0.82 -31.64 6.55
CA ALA A 287 0.27 -30.94 7.70
C ALA A 287 0.94 -31.38 8.99
N LEU A 288 1.22 -30.43 9.87
CA LEU A 288 1.80 -30.63 11.18
C LEU A 288 0.84 -30.10 12.25
N TYR A 289 0.86 -30.72 13.42
CA TYR A 289 0.11 -30.29 14.58
C TYR A 289 1.00 -30.22 15.81
N ASN A 290 1.00 -29.07 16.47
CA ASN A 290 1.70 -28.86 17.72
C ASN A 290 0.71 -28.95 18.89
N ALA A 291 0.91 -29.94 19.76
CA ALA A 291 0.03 -30.18 20.91
C ALA A 291 0.19 -29.13 22.03
N ASN A 292 1.38 -28.54 22.18
CA ASN A 292 1.68 -27.58 23.25
C ASN A 292 0.90 -26.27 23.08
N VAL A 293 0.73 -25.81 21.83
CA VAL A 293 0.01 -24.57 21.50
C VAL A 293 -1.32 -24.79 20.80
N ASN A 294 -1.69 -26.04 20.49
CA ASN A 294 -2.91 -26.41 19.75
C ASN A 294 -3.02 -25.66 18.40
N LEU A 295 -1.92 -25.62 17.64
CA LEU A 295 -1.86 -25.00 16.32
C LEU A 295 -1.53 -26.05 15.25
N PHE A 296 -2.17 -25.88 14.10
CA PHE A 296 -1.91 -26.66 12.90
C PHE A 296 -1.06 -25.82 11.95
N CYS A 297 -0.11 -26.44 11.25
CA CYS A 297 0.66 -25.82 10.18
C CYS A 297 0.50 -26.67 8.92
N VAL A 298 -0.02 -26.09 7.85
CA VAL A 298 -0.06 -26.73 6.53
C VAL A 298 1.05 -26.12 5.70
N ALA A 299 1.94 -26.98 5.21
CA ALA A 299 3.06 -26.60 4.36
C ALA A 299 2.78 -27.05 2.92
N GLN A 300 2.99 -26.14 1.98
CA GLN A 300 2.97 -26.40 0.54
C GLN A 300 4.27 -25.87 -0.06
N LEU A 301 5.06 -26.75 -0.64
CA LEU A 301 6.30 -26.42 -1.33
C LEU A 301 6.10 -26.66 -2.82
N LEU A 302 6.15 -25.60 -3.62
CA LEU A 302 5.92 -25.63 -5.05
C LEU A 302 7.25 -25.54 -5.79
N PHE A 303 7.44 -26.45 -6.74
CA PHE A 303 8.47 -26.40 -7.77
C PHE A 303 7.78 -26.21 -9.11
N GLU A 304 7.81 -24.99 -9.64
CA GLU A 304 7.30 -24.64 -10.96
C GLU A 304 8.39 -24.83 -12.01
N LEU A 305 8.09 -25.59 -13.07
CA LEU A 305 9.00 -25.83 -14.18
C LEU A 305 8.45 -25.09 -15.40
N PRO A 306 8.95 -23.88 -15.73
CA PRO A 306 8.50 -23.17 -16.92
C PRO A 306 8.86 -23.94 -18.19
N ALA A 307 8.13 -23.70 -19.29
CA ALA A 307 8.41 -24.37 -20.57
C ALA A 307 9.80 -24.01 -21.14
N THR A 308 10.42 -22.91 -20.66
CA THR A 308 11.80 -22.52 -20.96
C THR A 308 12.85 -23.41 -20.30
N GLY A 309 12.46 -24.24 -19.33
CA GLY A 309 13.36 -25.03 -18.48
C GLY A 309 13.77 -24.29 -17.20
N GLY A 310 14.51 -24.99 -16.34
CA GLY A 310 14.81 -24.53 -14.97
C GLY A 310 13.67 -24.83 -13.99
N VAL A 311 13.86 -24.43 -12.74
CA VAL A 311 12.91 -24.63 -11.64
C VAL A 311 12.78 -23.31 -10.88
N LEU A 312 11.55 -22.91 -10.57
CA LEU A 312 11.22 -21.80 -9.69
C LEU A 312 10.53 -22.36 -8.45
N THR A 313 10.94 -21.88 -7.27
CA THR A 313 10.46 -22.41 -6.00
C THR A 313 9.60 -21.40 -5.26
N THR A 314 8.43 -21.84 -4.78
CA THR A 314 7.56 -21.03 -3.92
C THR A 314 7.15 -21.85 -2.70
N ALA A 315 7.38 -21.33 -1.50
CA ALA A 315 6.97 -22.00 -0.26
C ALA A 315 5.82 -21.25 0.41
N ARG A 316 4.82 -22.00 0.90
CA ARG A 316 3.68 -21.48 1.65
C ARG A 316 3.51 -22.26 2.94
N PHE A 317 3.49 -21.54 4.05
CA PHE A 317 3.20 -22.09 5.38
C PHE A 317 1.99 -21.37 5.95
N THR A 318 0.90 -22.09 6.14
CA THR A 318 -0.33 -21.54 6.73
C THR A 318 -0.54 -22.16 8.10
N THR A 319 -0.37 -21.34 9.14
CA THR A 319 -0.61 -21.74 10.53
C THR A 319 -1.99 -21.30 10.98
N MET A 320 -2.73 -22.21 11.61
CA MET A 320 -4.15 -22.03 11.93
C MET A 320 -4.56 -22.74 13.22
N ASP A 321 -5.53 -22.17 13.93
CA ASP A 321 -6.20 -22.81 15.07
C ASP A 321 -7.53 -23.41 14.60
N LEU A 322 -7.57 -24.74 14.47
CA LEU A 322 -8.76 -25.48 14.02
C LEU A 322 -9.71 -25.82 15.18
N ILE A 323 -9.19 -25.99 16.40
CA ILE A 323 -9.96 -26.44 17.57
C ILE A 323 -10.25 -25.25 18.49
N ARG A 324 -10.97 -24.26 17.93
CA ARG A 324 -11.16 -22.92 18.53
C ARG A 324 -12.05 -22.90 19.77
N TYR A 325 -12.98 -23.85 19.89
CA TYR A 325 -14.00 -23.87 20.94
C TYR A 325 -13.65 -24.76 22.13
N SER A 326 -12.38 -25.17 22.25
CA SER A 326 -11.92 -25.99 23.37
C SER A 326 -11.58 -25.14 24.61
N GLY A 327 -11.80 -25.73 25.79
CA GLY A 327 -11.45 -25.15 27.09
C GLY A 327 -12.26 -23.90 27.48
N THR A 328 -11.81 -23.24 28.55
CA THR A 328 -12.46 -22.04 29.10
C THR A 328 -12.41 -20.85 28.14
N PHE A 329 -11.27 -20.67 27.44
CA PHE A 329 -11.10 -19.61 26.43
C PHE A 329 -12.01 -19.81 25.20
N GLY A 330 -12.30 -21.07 24.83
CA GLY A 330 -13.26 -21.39 23.77
C GLY A 330 -14.69 -20.96 24.11
N LYS A 331 -15.15 -21.20 25.35
CA LYS A 331 -16.48 -20.75 25.81
C LYS A 331 -16.63 -19.23 25.82
N ILE A 332 -15.60 -18.53 26.27
CA ILE A 332 -15.52 -17.07 26.24
C ILE A 332 -15.58 -16.58 24.78
N THR A 333 -14.86 -17.25 23.87
CA THR A 333 -14.85 -16.93 22.45
C THR A 333 -16.25 -16.99 21.83
N ILE A 334 -17.05 -17.99 22.17
CA ILE A 334 -18.45 -18.11 21.71
C ILE A 334 -19.30 -16.92 22.20
N ALA A 335 -19.16 -16.54 23.48
CA ALA A 335 -19.92 -15.43 24.05
C ALA A 335 -19.62 -14.10 23.33
N PHE A 336 -18.35 -13.80 23.07
CA PHE A 336 -17.95 -12.60 22.33
C PHE A 336 -18.34 -12.63 20.85
N GLU A 337 -18.27 -13.79 20.19
CA GLU A 337 -18.79 -13.95 18.82
C GLU A 337 -20.31 -13.68 18.77
N GLY A 338 -21.07 -14.13 19.77
CA GLY A 338 -22.49 -13.82 19.91
C GLY A 338 -22.77 -12.34 20.10
N ILE A 339 -22.00 -11.65 20.97
CA ILE A 339 -22.11 -10.19 21.17
C ILE A 339 -21.83 -9.44 19.87
N PHE A 340 -20.78 -9.85 19.13
CA PHE A 340 -20.44 -9.24 17.86
C PHE A 340 -21.56 -9.37 16.82
N VAL A 341 -22.15 -10.57 16.67
CA VAL A 341 -23.32 -10.77 15.81
C VAL A 341 -24.49 -9.89 16.25
N GLY A 342 -24.70 -9.73 17.55
CA GLY A 342 -25.70 -8.81 18.12
C GLY A 342 -25.51 -7.35 17.67
N PHE A 343 -24.28 -6.83 17.70
CA PHE A 343 -23.97 -5.48 17.20
C PHE A 343 -24.23 -5.34 15.70
N ILE A 344 -23.86 -6.34 14.89
CA ILE A 344 -24.11 -6.31 13.45
C ILE A 344 -25.61 -6.30 13.14
N LEU A 345 -26.41 -7.08 13.86
CA LEU A 345 -27.87 -7.07 13.72
C LEU A 345 -28.48 -5.72 14.14
N PHE A 346 -27.95 -5.11 15.21
CA PHE A 346 -28.37 -3.78 15.64
C PHE A 346 -28.10 -2.72 14.57
N PHE A 347 -26.88 -2.66 14.03
CA PHE A 347 -26.54 -1.71 12.97
C PHE A 347 -27.31 -1.99 11.67
N LEU A 348 -27.51 -3.26 11.32
CA LEU A 348 -28.36 -3.64 10.18
C LEU A 348 -29.78 -3.09 10.32
N PHE A 349 -30.36 -3.21 11.52
CA PHE A 349 -31.70 -2.66 11.78
C PHE A 349 -31.74 -1.14 11.68
N GLU A 350 -30.77 -0.43 12.28
CA GLU A 350 -30.69 1.03 12.18
C GLU A 350 -30.57 1.50 10.73
N GLU A 351 -29.68 0.89 9.93
CA GLU A 351 -29.48 1.26 8.54
C GLU A 351 -30.69 0.95 7.66
N ILE A 352 -31.38 -0.18 7.87
CA ILE A 352 -32.62 -0.49 7.15
C ILE A 352 -33.69 0.57 7.44
N MET A 353 -33.82 0.99 8.71
CA MET A 353 -34.79 2.01 9.09
C MET A 353 -34.48 3.37 8.48
N GLU A 354 -33.20 3.75 8.42
CA GLU A 354 -32.76 4.97 7.75
C GLU A 354 -32.98 4.92 6.23
N LEU A 355 -32.65 3.79 5.61
CA LEU A 355 -32.85 3.55 4.18
C LEU A 355 -34.32 3.66 3.77
N ILE A 356 -35.24 3.10 4.57
CA ILE A 356 -36.69 3.18 4.31
C ILE A 356 -37.19 4.64 4.42
N ARG A 357 -36.63 5.43 5.35
CA ARG A 357 -37.03 6.83 5.57
C ARG A 357 -36.50 7.77 4.48
N VAL A 358 -35.22 7.64 4.12
CA VAL A 358 -34.49 8.58 3.24
C VAL A 358 -34.48 8.14 1.76
N ARG A 359 -34.74 6.85 1.49
CA ARG A 359 -34.82 6.22 0.15
C ARG A 359 -33.60 6.53 -0.73
N VAL A 360 -33.79 7.21 -1.86
CA VAL A 360 -32.76 7.42 -2.89
C VAL A 360 -31.72 8.46 -2.46
N LYS A 361 -32.08 9.40 -1.57
CA LYS A 361 -31.14 10.43 -1.10
C LYS A 361 -30.02 9.84 -0.23
N TYR A 362 -30.25 8.66 0.36
CA TYR A 362 -29.31 7.94 1.20
C TYR A 362 -28.00 7.62 0.45
N PHE A 363 -28.10 7.15 -0.80
CA PHE A 363 -26.94 6.79 -1.63
C PHE A 363 -26.11 7.97 -2.14
N LYS A 364 -26.48 9.22 -1.84
CA LYS A 364 -25.64 10.39 -2.16
C LYS A 364 -24.59 10.68 -1.07
N SER A 365 -24.77 10.16 0.14
CA SER A 365 -23.82 10.36 1.24
C SER A 365 -22.70 9.33 1.18
N PHE A 366 -21.45 9.79 1.15
CA PHE A 366 -20.27 8.92 1.15
C PHE A 366 -20.24 7.98 2.37
N TRP A 367 -20.55 8.50 3.56
CA TRP A 367 -20.52 7.73 4.80
C TRP A 367 -21.57 6.63 4.82
N ASN A 368 -22.77 6.92 4.32
CA ASN A 368 -23.85 5.94 4.22
C ASN A 368 -23.48 4.78 3.27
N ILE A 369 -22.73 5.06 2.18
CA ILE A 369 -22.19 4.00 1.31
C ILE A 369 -21.17 3.13 2.06
N VAL A 370 -20.26 3.76 2.80
CA VAL A 370 -19.27 3.04 3.63
C VAL A 370 -19.97 2.16 4.67
N ASP A 371 -21.05 2.63 5.28
CA ASP A 371 -21.84 1.90 6.28
C ASP A 371 -22.49 0.65 5.69
N VAL A 372 -23.11 0.78 4.50
CA VAL A 372 -23.67 -0.36 3.77
C VAL A 372 -22.58 -1.37 3.40
N ILE A 373 -21.45 -0.92 2.86
CA ILE A 373 -20.33 -1.81 2.50
C ILE A 373 -19.80 -2.54 3.73
N GLN A 374 -19.65 -1.84 4.85
CA GLN A 374 -19.16 -2.42 6.11
C GLN A 374 -20.12 -3.51 6.62
N ILE A 375 -21.43 -3.27 6.58
CA ILE A 375 -22.44 -4.26 7.01
C ILE A 375 -22.46 -5.47 6.07
N LEU A 376 -22.37 -5.26 4.75
CA LEU A 376 -22.31 -6.35 3.77
C LEU A 376 -21.07 -7.23 3.98
N LEU A 377 -19.89 -6.62 4.18
CA LEU A 377 -18.66 -7.33 4.47
C LEU A 377 -18.72 -8.06 5.82
N ALA A 378 -19.30 -7.44 6.86
CA ALA A 378 -19.49 -8.09 8.15
C ALA A 378 -20.45 -9.28 8.07
N GLY A 379 -21.56 -9.15 7.35
CA GLY A 379 -22.50 -10.25 7.10
C GLY A 379 -21.85 -11.41 6.32
N TYR A 380 -21.10 -11.08 5.27
CA TYR A 380 -20.32 -12.08 4.52
C TYR A 380 -19.23 -12.74 5.38
N GLY A 381 -18.56 -11.97 6.24
CA GLY A 381 -17.59 -12.46 7.21
C GLY A 381 -18.18 -13.43 8.23
N ILE A 382 -19.43 -13.21 8.69
CA ILE A 382 -20.15 -14.14 9.57
C ILE A 382 -20.42 -15.46 8.84
N TRP A 383 -20.90 -15.41 7.59
CA TRP A 383 -21.10 -16.59 6.77
C TRP A 383 -19.80 -17.38 6.56
N LEU A 384 -18.70 -16.69 6.21
CA LEU A 384 -17.37 -17.29 6.07
C LEU A 384 -16.86 -17.89 7.39
N SER A 385 -17.14 -17.25 8.53
CA SER A 385 -16.75 -17.78 9.86
C SER A 385 -17.42 -19.11 10.16
N TYR A 386 -18.70 -19.23 9.83
CA TYR A 386 -19.46 -20.46 9.95
C TYR A 386 -18.93 -21.53 8.98
N HIS A 387 -18.78 -21.17 7.71
CA HIS A 387 -18.26 -22.07 6.67
C HIS A 387 -16.87 -22.63 7.04
N ARG A 388 -15.93 -21.76 7.42
CA ARG A 388 -14.58 -22.17 7.87
C ARG A 388 -14.64 -23.16 9.04
N THR A 389 -15.44 -22.85 10.05
CA THR A 389 -15.59 -23.72 11.24
C THR A 389 -16.17 -25.08 10.88
N ALA A 390 -17.20 -25.11 10.03
CA ALA A 390 -17.83 -26.34 9.58
C ALA A 390 -16.85 -27.22 8.79
N VAL A 391 -16.11 -26.63 7.85
CA VAL A 391 -15.07 -27.33 7.07
C VAL A 391 -13.97 -27.86 7.98
N ALA A 392 -13.43 -27.03 8.89
CA ALA A 392 -12.39 -27.42 9.84
C ALA A 392 -12.80 -28.62 10.71
N ILE A 393 -13.98 -28.58 11.32
CA ILE A 393 -14.49 -29.66 12.18
C ILE A 393 -14.68 -30.94 11.39
N ASN A 394 -15.27 -30.85 10.19
CA ASN A 394 -15.47 -32.02 9.33
C ASN A 394 -14.14 -32.66 8.94
N ARG A 395 -13.12 -31.85 8.59
CA ARG A 395 -11.78 -32.33 8.24
C ARG A 395 -11.09 -33.00 9.41
N VAL A 396 -10.99 -32.31 10.55
CA VAL A 396 -10.33 -32.85 11.75
C VAL A 396 -10.98 -34.16 12.20
N ASN A 397 -12.32 -34.23 12.22
CA ASN A 397 -13.03 -35.45 12.57
C ASN A 397 -12.80 -36.60 11.57
N SER A 398 -12.68 -36.29 10.28
CA SER A 398 -12.34 -37.29 9.25
C SER A 398 -10.93 -37.86 9.48
N VAL A 399 -9.95 -36.97 9.71
CA VAL A 399 -8.56 -37.35 9.98
C VAL A 399 -8.44 -38.24 11.22
N LEU A 400 -9.15 -37.90 12.29
CA LEU A 400 -9.16 -38.65 13.54
C LEU A 400 -9.86 -40.02 13.42
N LYS A 401 -10.91 -40.14 12.59
CA LYS A 401 -11.67 -41.39 12.41
C LYS A 401 -11.02 -42.36 11.42
N ASN A 402 -10.41 -41.84 10.36
CA ASN A 402 -9.83 -42.64 9.27
C ASN A 402 -8.34 -42.97 9.47
N GLY A 403 -7.80 -42.70 10.67
CA GLY A 403 -6.45 -43.14 11.07
C GLY A 403 -5.31 -42.49 10.28
N LEU A 404 -5.32 -41.15 10.12
CA LEU A 404 -4.23 -40.39 9.46
C LEU A 404 -3.86 -40.83 8.02
N THR A 405 -4.70 -41.62 7.34
CA THR A 405 -4.35 -42.16 6.01
C THR A 405 -4.65 -41.21 4.84
N TYR A 406 -5.60 -40.27 4.99
CA TYR A 406 -6.01 -39.35 3.93
C TYR A 406 -6.52 -38.02 4.49
N ALA A 407 -5.80 -36.92 4.23
CA ALA A 407 -6.27 -35.58 4.58
C ALA A 407 -5.61 -34.49 3.71
N SER A 408 -6.31 -33.99 2.69
CA SER A 408 -5.98 -32.66 2.14
C SER A 408 -6.54 -31.58 3.06
N PHE A 409 -5.71 -30.59 3.39
CA PHE A 409 -6.13 -29.42 4.17
C PHE A 409 -6.34 -28.18 3.28
N ASP A 410 -6.25 -28.32 1.97
CA ASP A 410 -6.37 -27.24 0.98
C ASP A 410 -7.70 -26.47 1.17
N ASP A 411 -8.81 -27.17 1.36
CA ASP A 411 -10.13 -26.58 1.57
C ASP A 411 -10.23 -25.78 2.87
N VAL A 412 -9.53 -26.25 3.91
CA VAL A 412 -9.42 -25.57 5.20
C VAL A 412 -8.55 -24.31 5.07
N VAL A 413 -7.38 -24.40 4.43
CA VAL A 413 -6.47 -23.27 4.18
C VAL A 413 -7.21 -22.18 3.41
N ASP A 414 -7.88 -22.55 2.32
CA ASP A 414 -8.70 -21.68 1.50
C ASP A 414 -9.78 -20.94 2.31
N ALA A 415 -10.53 -21.67 3.14
CA ALA A 415 -11.59 -21.10 3.96
C ALA A 415 -11.03 -20.15 5.04
N VAL A 416 -9.84 -20.43 5.57
CA VAL A 416 -9.14 -19.58 6.54
C VAL A 416 -8.63 -18.30 5.87
N ASN A 417 -7.96 -18.40 4.73
CA ASN A 417 -7.40 -17.25 4.00
C ASN A 417 -8.52 -16.30 3.55
N ARG A 418 -9.56 -16.82 2.90
CA ARG A 418 -10.73 -16.00 2.48
C ARG A 418 -11.39 -15.29 3.66
N TYR A 419 -11.52 -15.96 4.81
CA TYR A 419 -12.03 -15.32 6.01
C TYR A 419 -11.11 -14.21 6.52
N ASN A 420 -9.80 -14.45 6.58
CA ASN A 420 -8.82 -13.49 7.07
C ASN A 420 -8.76 -12.23 6.18
N ASP A 421 -8.81 -12.39 4.86
CA ASP A 421 -8.82 -11.26 3.91
C ASP A 421 -10.04 -10.35 4.14
N ILE A 422 -11.24 -10.94 4.20
CA ILE A 422 -12.49 -10.20 4.41
C ILE A 422 -12.53 -9.52 5.78
N VAL A 423 -12.11 -10.21 6.84
CA VAL A 423 -12.08 -9.62 8.19
C VAL A 423 -11.07 -8.48 8.27
N SER A 424 -9.92 -8.60 7.59
CA SER A 424 -8.89 -7.55 7.59
C SER A 424 -9.40 -6.28 6.90
N ILE A 425 -10.06 -6.42 5.75
CA ILE A 425 -10.72 -5.30 5.06
C ILE A 425 -11.83 -4.69 5.93
N THR A 426 -12.62 -5.54 6.60
CA THR A 426 -13.71 -5.08 7.48
C THR A 426 -13.18 -4.27 8.67
N ILE A 427 -12.10 -4.72 9.32
CA ILE A 427 -11.44 -3.99 10.43
C ILE A 427 -10.88 -2.67 9.93
N PHE A 428 -10.20 -2.67 8.78
CA PHE A 428 -9.65 -1.46 8.18
C PHE A 428 -10.74 -0.40 7.92
N LEU A 429 -11.84 -0.78 7.29
CA LEU A 429 -12.98 0.12 7.07
C LEU A 429 -13.63 0.57 8.38
N SER A 430 -13.68 -0.30 9.38
CA SER A 430 -14.22 0.04 10.71
C SER A 430 -13.41 1.14 11.39
N TRP A 431 -12.08 1.15 11.24
CA TRP A 431 -11.22 2.22 11.73
C TRP A 431 -11.40 3.51 10.94
N ILE A 432 -11.55 3.44 9.61
CA ILE A 432 -11.82 4.64 8.78
C ILE A 432 -13.14 5.32 9.19
N LYS A 433 -14.19 4.54 9.48
CA LYS A 433 -15.48 5.10 9.93
C LYS A 433 -15.37 5.93 11.22
N LEU A 434 -14.34 5.71 12.04
CA LEU A 434 -14.09 6.53 13.23
C LEU A 434 -13.89 8.03 12.88
N PHE A 435 -13.43 8.36 11.68
CA PHE A 435 -13.32 9.75 11.20
C PHE A 435 -14.67 10.48 11.12
N GLN A 436 -15.76 9.77 10.82
CA GLN A 436 -17.10 10.35 10.81
C GLN A 436 -17.48 10.87 12.20
N TYR A 437 -17.17 10.12 13.25
CA TYR A 437 -17.47 10.47 14.64
C TYR A 437 -16.52 11.53 15.21
N ILE A 438 -15.25 11.57 14.76
CA ILE A 438 -14.30 12.63 15.12
C ILE A 438 -14.73 14.00 14.56
N SER A 439 -15.50 14.02 13.46
CA SER A 439 -15.96 15.26 12.82
C SER A 439 -16.90 16.12 13.69
N VAL A 440 -17.29 15.65 14.88
CA VAL A 440 -18.01 16.45 15.89
C VAL A 440 -17.19 17.68 16.33
N ASN A 441 -15.85 17.62 16.23
CA ASN A 441 -15.00 18.80 16.46
C ASN A 441 -15.03 19.74 15.24
N LYS A 442 -15.27 21.04 15.47
CA LYS A 442 -15.33 22.09 14.43
C LYS A 442 -14.10 22.11 13.53
N THR A 443 -12.90 21.90 14.08
CA THR A 443 -11.67 21.90 13.28
C THR A 443 -11.56 20.68 12.36
N MET A 444 -12.00 19.50 12.83
CA MET A 444 -11.98 18.27 12.03
C MET A 444 -13.08 18.22 10.98
N SER A 445 -14.27 18.75 11.29
CA SER A 445 -15.33 18.95 10.30
C SER A 445 -14.87 19.85 9.16
N GLN A 446 -14.14 20.93 9.46
CA GLN A 446 -13.54 21.80 8.45
C GLN A 446 -12.50 21.06 7.61
N LEU A 447 -11.62 20.25 8.19
CA LEU A 447 -10.65 19.45 7.43
C LEU A 447 -11.35 18.47 6.47
N SER A 448 -12.38 17.75 6.95
CA SER A 448 -13.16 16.82 6.12
C SER A 448 -13.91 17.53 4.99
N ALA A 449 -14.53 18.68 5.27
CA ALA A 449 -15.21 19.49 4.26
C ALA A 449 -14.24 20.05 3.21
N THR A 450 -13.04 20.46 3.63
CA THR A 450 -11.99 20.92 2.71
C THR A 450 -11.55 19.78 1.79
N LEU A 451 -11.30 18.58 2.35
CA LEU A 451 -10.92 17.39 1.59
C LEU A 451 -12.00 16.95 0.61
N SER A 452 -13.27 16.95 1.04
CA SER A 452 -14.40 16.60 0.16
C SER A 452 -14.59 17.60 -0.98
N ARG A 453 -14.36 18.89 -0.73
CA ARG A 453 -14.44 19.94 -1.75
C ARG A 453 -13.28 19.86 -2.75
N SER A 454 -12.06 19.58 -2.28
CA SER A 454 -10.89 19.42 -3.16
C SER A 454 -10.86 18.07 -3.88
N ALA A 455 -11.61 17.06 -3.44
CA ALA A 455 -11.61 15.72 -4.04
C ALA A 455 -11.94 15.73 -5.54
N LYS A 456 -12.82 16.64 -6.01
CA LYS A 456 -13.15 16.76 -7.44
C LYS A 456 -11.94 17.28 -8.25
N ASP A 457 -11.23 18.26 -7.72
CA ASP A 457 -10.06 18.85 -8.37
C ASP A 457 -8.85 17.90 -8.31
N ILE A 458 -8.64 17.25 -7.17
CA ILE A 458 -7.65 16.18 -6.98
C ILE A 458 -7.96 15.02 -7.93
N GLY A 459 -9.23 14.65 -8.10
CA GLY A 459 -9.65 13.61 -9.04
C GLY A 459 -9.30 13.94 -10.48
N GLY A 460 -9.53 15.19 -10.91
CA GLY A 460 -9.11 15.66 -12.25
C GLY A 460 -7.59 15.60 -12.44
N PHE A 461 -6.84 16.02 -11.42
CA PHE A 461 -5.38 15.91 -11.41
C PHE A 461 -4.88 14.44 -11.44
N ALA A 462 -5.50 13.56 -10.65
CA ALA A 462 -5.15 12.15 -10.58
C ALA A 462 -5.32 11.44 -11.93
N VAL A 463 -6.30 11.83 -12.74
CA VAL A 463 -6.46 11.30 -14.11
C VAL A 463 -5.29 11.72 -15.00
N MET A 464 -4.84 12.98 -14.93
CA MET A 464 -3.68 13.44 -15.69
C MET A 464 -2.40 12.70 -15.25
N PHE A 465 -2.19 12.56 -13.94
CA PHE A 465 -1.07 11.80 -13.37
C PHE A 465 -1.10 10.34 -13.82
N ALA A 466 -2.27 9.67 -13.76
CA ALA A 466 -2.41 8.27 -14.13
C ALA A 466 -1.99 8.00 -15.58
N VAL A 467 -2.27 8.91 -16.52
CA VAL A 467 -1.87 8.76 -17.93
C VAL A 467 -0.35 8.69 -18.07
N PHE A 468 0.38 9.64 -17.46
CA PHE A 468 1.85 9.63 -17.49
C PHE A 468 2.42 8.45 -16.70
N PHE A 469 1.85 8.16 -15.54
CA PHE A 469 2.27 7.07 -14.67
C PHE A 469 2.16 5.71 -15.37
N PHE A 470 1.03 5.39 -16.01
CA PHE A 470 0.88 4.14 -16.77
C PHE A 470 1.71 4.13 -18.05
N ALA A 471 1.96 5.28 -18.68
CA ALA A 471 2.86 5.36 -19.82
C ALA A 471 4.30 4.97 -19.43
N TYR A 472 4.80 5.48 -18.30
CA TYR A 472 6.09 5.07 -17.76
C TYR A 472 6.09 3.60 -17.31
N ALA A 473 4.98 3.09 -16.75
CA ALA A 473 4.89 1.69 -16.34
C ALA A 473 4.99 0.76 -17.56
N GLN A 474 4.27 1.10 -18.63
CA GLN A 474 4.31 0.37 -19.89
C GLN A 474 5.69 0.45 -20.54
N PHE A 475 6.33 1.62 -20.52
CA PHE A 475 7.69 1.80 -21.02
C PHE A 475 8.68 0.92 -20.23
N GLY A 476 8.61 0.94 -18.89
CA GLY A 476 9.46 0.14 -18.03
C GLY A 476 9.28 -1.36 -18.26
N TYR A 477 8.04 -1.82 -18.40
CA TYR A 477 7.71 -3.20 -18.75
C TYR A 477 8.35 -3.63 -20.08
N LEU A 478 8.24 -2.80 -21.13
CA LEU A 478 8.79 -3.13 -22.45
C LEU A 478 10.32 -3.10 -22.50
N VAL A 479 10.96 -2.18 -21.77
CA VAL A 479 12.43 -2.02 -21.81
C VAL A 479 13.13 -2.96 -20.83
N PHE A 480 12.65 -3.06 -19.59
CA PHE A 480 13.33 -3.76 -18.50
C PHE A 480 12.71 -5.12 -18.15
N GLY A 481 11.49 -5.44 -18.62
CA GLY A 481 10.76 -6.63 -18.18
C GLY A 481 11.38 -7.98 -18.57
N THR A 482 12.38 -8.00 -19.46
CA THR A 482 13.12 -9.22 -19.80
C THR A 482 14.30 -9.50 -18.87
N GLN A 483 14.78 -8.50 -18.11
CA GLN A 483 15.99 -8.60 -17.30
C GLN A 483 15.76 -8.34 -15.81
N ILE A 484 14.78 -7.49 -15.46
CA ILE A 484 14.50 -7.10 -14.07
C ILE A 484 13.16 -7.70 -13.64
N ALA A 485 13.17 -8.46 -12.54
CA ALA A 485 11.97 -9.12 -12.00
C ALA A 485 10.87 -8.11 -11.62
N ASP A 486 11.23 -6.95 -11.07
CA ASP A 486 10.29 -5.88 -10.70
C ASP A 486 9.51 -5.30 -11.90
N TYR A 487 10.02 -5.48 -13.13
CA TYR A 487 9.35 -5.05 -14.37
C TYR A 487 8.83 -6.22 -15.20
N SER A 488 8.86 -7.45 -14.67
CA SER A 488 8.55 -8.68 -15.43
C SER A 488 7.09 -8.81 -15.86
N THR A 489 6.17 -8.19 -15.11
CA THR A 489 4.75 -8.04 -15.49
C THR A 489 4.36 -6.57 -15.48
N PHE A 490 3.31 -6.21 -16.24
CA PHE A 490 2.79 -4.85 -16.22
C PHE A 490 2.31 -4.43 -14.81
N TYR A 491 1.77 -5.38 -14.05
CA TYR A 491 1.34 -5.16 -12.67
C TYR A 491 2.55 -4.83 -11.79
N ASP A 492 3.61 -5.65 -11.84
CA ASP A 492 4.81 -5.43 -11.04
C ASP A 492 5.52 -4.12 -11.42
N ALA A 493 5.53 -3.77 -12.71
CA ALA A 493 6.09 -2.50 -13.20
C ALA A 493 5.38 -1.28 -12.59
N VAL A 494 4.05 -1.34 -12.39
CA VAL A 494 3.30 -0.30 -11.67
C VAL A 494 3.76 -0.19 -10.21
N PHE A 495 3.95 -1.31 -9.51
CA PHE A 495 4.46 -1.29 -8.14
C PHE A 495 5.91 -0.83 -8.06
N ALA A 496 6.75 -1.21 -9.01
CA ALA A 496 8.13 -0.76 -9.12
C ALA A 496 8.21 0.77 -9.26
N LEU A 497 7.33 1.39 -10.05
CA LEU A 497 7.25 2.84 -10.16
C LEU A 497 6.75 3.51 -8.87
N LEU A 498 5.77 2.93 -8.18
CA LEU A 498 5.36 3.44 -6.86
C LEU A 498 6.51 3.37 -5.84
N ARG A 499 7.29 2.28 -5.83
CA ARG A 499 8.48 2.13 -4.99
C ARG A 499 9.56 3.14 -5.36
N THR A 500 9.75 3.41 -6.65
CA THR A 500 10.67 4.43 -7.14
C THR A 500 10.30 5.83 -6.62
N ILE A 501 9.01 6.19 -6.60
CA ILE A 501 8.53 7.46 -6.01
C ILE A 501 8.82 7.53 -4.50
N LEU A 502 8.76 6.40 -3.79
CA LEU A 502 9.10 6.30 -2.36
C LEU A 502 10.62 6.33 -2.10
N GLY A 503 11.44 6.28 -3.15
CA GLY A 503 12.91 6.27 -3.06
C GLY A 503 13.52 4.87 -2.94
N ASP A 504 12.74 3.81 -3.18
CA ASP A 504 13.19 2.42 -3.18
C ASP A 504 13.28 1.93 -4.64
N PHE A 505 14.49 1.96 -5.20
CA PHE A 505 14.78 1.55 -6.57
C PHE A 505 16.18 0.96 -6.68
N ASP A 506 16.33 -0.07 -7.50
CA ASP A 506 17.63 -0.63 -7.85
C ASP A 506 18.17 0.06 -9.12
N PHE A 507 18.94 1.12 -8.92
CA PHE A 507 19.55 1.87 -10.03
C PHE A 507 20.59 1.04 -10.78
N ASP A 508 21.34 0.20 -10.07
CA ASP A 508 22.42 -0.60 -10.66
C ASP A 508 21.83 -1.65 -11.63
N ALA A 509 20.69 -2.24 -11.29
CA ALA A 509 19.92 -3.12 -12.18
C ALA A 509 19.39 -2.39 -13.44
N LEU A 510 18.91 -1.16 -13.29
CA LEU A 510 18.41 -0.34 -14.40
C LEU A 510 19.55 0.08 -15.36
N GLU A 511 20.68 0.53 -14.82
CA GLU A 511 21.85 0.94 -15.61
C GLU A 511 22.48 -0.25 -16.34
N SER A 512 22.62 -1.40 -15.67
CA SER A 512 23.20 -2.60 -16.26
C SER A 512 22.35 -3.21 -17.37
N THR A 513 21.02 -3.10 -17.28
CA THR A 513 20.09 -3.57 -18.32
C THR A 513 20.20 -2.71 -19.59
N ASN A 514 20.12 -1.38 -19.42
CA ASN A 514 20.29 -0.45 -20.53
C ASN A 514 20.93 0.86 -20.06
N ARG A 515 22.21 1.00 -20.38
CA ARG A 515 23.05 2.14 -20.00
C ARG A 515 22.50 3.50 -20.45
N ILE A 516 21.68 3.56 -21.50
CA ILE A 516 21.11 4.81 -22.01
C ILE A 516 19.68 4.99 -21.51
N LEU A 517 18.80 3.99 -21.66
CA LEU A 517 17.38 4.16 -21.34
C LEU A 517 17.08 4.15 -19.83
N GLY A 518 17.84 3.39 -19.03
CA GLY A 518 17.68 3.34 -17.58
C GLY A 518 17.86 4.70 -16.91
N PRO A 519 19.04 5.32 -17.05
CA PRO A 519 19.29 6.65 -16.47
C PRO A 519 18.35 7.73 -17.01
N ASN A 520 18.01 7.70 -18.30
CA ASN A 520 17.09 8.67 -18.89
C ASN A 520 15.66 8.54 -18.36
N MET A 521 15.16 7.33 -18.15
CA MET A 521 13.85 7.12 -17.52
C MET A 521 13.85 7.68 -16.10
N PHE A 522 14.89 7.37 -15.33
CA PHE A 522 15.01 7.82 -13.95
C PHE A 522 15.11 9.35 -13.85
N LEU A 523 15.93 9.99 -14.68
CA LEU A 523 16.02 11.44 -14.77
C LEU A 523 14.72 12.10 -15.21
N ALA A 524 13.98 11.50 -16.15
CA ALA A 524 12.68 11.99 -16.58
C ALA A 524 11.67 11.97 -15.42
N ILE A 525 11.60 10.87 -14.67
CA ILE A 525 10.72 10.75 -13.48
C ILE A 525 11.07 11.83 -12.44
N ILE A 526 12.36 12.05 -12.16
CA ILE A 526 12.80 13.09 -11.22
C ILE A 526 12.46 14.48 -11.75
N ASN A 527 12.73 14.74 -13.04
CA ASN A 527 12.49 16.04 -13.65
C ASN A 527 10.99 16.38 -13.67
N ASP A 528 10.12 15.43 -14.04
CA ASP A 528 8.67 15.60 -13.98
C ASP A 528 8.21 15.88 -12.55
N SER A 529 8.71 15.11 -11.57
CA SER A 529 8.40 15.34 -10.15
C SER A 529 8.86 16.72 -9.68
N TYR A 530 10.03 17.17 -10.11
CA TYR A 530 10.57 18.50 -9.79
C TYR A 530 9.76 19.62 -10.44
N VAL A 531 9.40 19.48 -11.72
CA VAL A 531 8.58 20.46 -12.46
C VAL A 531 7.20 20.59 -11.84
N GLU A 532 6.59 19.47 -11.43
CA GLU A 532 5.32 19.45 -10.72
C GLU A 532 5.40 20.19 -9.38
N VAL A 533 6.38 19.86 -8.54
CA VAL A 533 6.60 20.54 -7.26
C VAL A 533 6.86 22.04 -7.47
N LYS A 534 7.63 22.40 -8.50
CA LYS A 534 7.87 23.80 -8.87
C LYS A 534 6.60 24.50 -9.34
N ALA A 535 5.74 23.82 -10.08
CA ALA A 535 4.45 24.34 -10.51
C ALA A 535 3.47 24.50 -9.34
N GLU A 536 3.49 23.60 -8.36
CA GLU A 536 2.74 23.76 -7.10
C GLU A 536 3.26 24.93 -6.26
N LEU A 537 4.59 25.08 -6.13
CA LEU A 537 5.20 26.22 -5.44
C LEU A 537 4.86 27.55 -6.13
N ALA A 538 4.82 27.57 -7.46
CA ALA A 538 4.38 28.74 -8.22
C ALA A 538 2.89 29.05 -7.96
N ARG A 539 2.02 28.04 -7.90
CA ARG A 539 0.59 28.21 -7.54
C ARG A 539 0.38 28.66 -6.10
N LYS A 540 1.25 28.23 -5.16
CA LYS A 540 1.16 28.61 -3.74
C LYS A 540 1.46 30.09 -3.51
N LYS A 541 2.16 30.75 -4.44
CA LYS A 541 2.44 32.20 -4.44
C LYS A 541 1.15 33.04 -4.51
N ASP A 542 0.06 32.48 -5.04
CA ASP A 542 -1.24 33.16 -5.18
C ASP A 542 -2.27 32.73 -4.10
N GLY A 543 -1.86 31.86 -3.15
CA GLY A 543 -2.71 31.30 -2.10
C GLY A 543 -2.49 31.89 -0.71
N LEU A 544 -2.08 33.17 -0.60
CA LEU A 544 -1.94 33.89 0.68
C LEU A 544 -3.30 34.45 1.14
N SER A 545 -4.10 33.63 1.84
CA SER A 545 -5.35 34.15 2.44
C SER A 545 -5.71 33.48 3.76
N LEU A 546 -5.46 32.17 3.91
CA LEU A 546 -5.94 31.44 5.09
C LEU A 546 -5.04 31.62 6.33
N MET A 547 -3.72 31.66 6.16
CA MET A 547 -2.80 31.90 7.28
C MET A 547 -2.75 33.37 7.71
N ASP A 548 -2.91 34.31 6.78
CA ASP A 548 -3.05 35.75 7.08
C ASP A 548 -4.35 36.03 7.86
N TRP A 549 -5.44 35.33 7.53
CA TRP A 549 -6.70 35.44 8.25
C TRP A 549 -6.62 34.87 9.68
N ILE A 550 -5.93 33.73 9.88
CA ILE A 550 -5.77 33.12 11.20
C ILE A 550 -4.80 33.94 12.07
N ARG A 551 -3.71 34.46 11.50
CA ARG A 551 -2.73 35.28 12.23
C ARG A 551 -3.29 36.67 12.56
N GLY A 552 -4.04 37.30 11.65
CA GLY A 552 -4.77 38.54 11.92
C GLY A 552 -5.81 38.42 13.05
N LYS A 553 -6.40 37.23 13.22
CA LYS A 553 -7.35 36.95 14.30
C LYS A 553 -6.68 36.63 15.64
N MET A 554 -5.45 36.12 15.62
CA MET A 554 -4.64 35.81 16.81
C MET A 554 -3.92 37.06 17.34
N ASN A 555 -3.44 37.92 16.44
CA ASN A 555 -2.84 39.23 16.78
C ASN A 555 -3.90 40.25 17.23
N GLY A 556 -5.11 40.21 16.64
CA GLY A 556 -6.27 40.97 17.14
C GLY A 556 -6.77 40.53 18.53
N MET A 557 -6.30 39.39 19.05
CA MET A 557 -6.65 38.88 20.38
C MET A 557 -5.58 39.16 21.44
N THR A 558 -4.33 39.43 21.03
CA THR A 558 -3.22 39.79 21.94
C THR A 558 -3.04 41.30 22.13
N ARG A 559 -3.74 42.14 21.38
CA ARG A 559 -3.87 43.58 21.66
C ARG A 559 -5.33 43.98 21.87
N ARG A 560 -5.97 43.43 22.91
CA ARG A 560 -7.19 44.04 23.45
C ARG A 560 -6.85 44.83 24.70
N ASN A 561 -6.90 46.14 24.52
CA ASN A 561 -6.92 47.22 25.50
C ASN A 561 -5.58 47.59 26.16
N LYS A 562 -5.01 48.69 25.67
CA LYS A 562 -5.19 50.00 26.33
C LYS A 562 -5.15 51.09 25.24
N LYS A 563 -6.31 51.72 24.98
CA LYS A 563 -6.31 53.03 24.33
C LYS A 563 -5.50 53.96 25.26
N PRO A 564 -4.59 54.81 24.74
CA PRO A 564 -4.07 55.90 25.56
C PRO A 564 -5.28 56.71 26.05
N HIS A 565 -5.41 56.86 27.36
CA HIS A 565 -6.34 57.84 27.89
C HIS A 565 -5.75 59.20 27.50
N ALA A 566 -6.51 59.99 26.73
CA ALA A 566 -6.18 61.39 26.53
C ALA A 566 -5.98 62.01 27.92
N PRO A 567 -4.79 62.54 28.24
CA PRO A 567 -4.61 63.32 29.45
C PRO A 567 -5.60 64.47 29.39
N GLN A 568 -6.34 64.71 30.46
CA GLN A 568 -7.15 65.92 30.55
C GLN A 568 -6.19 67.10 30.78
N GLY A 569 -5.70 67.67 29.68
CA GLY A 569 -4.79 68.81 29.63
C GLY A 569 -4.05 68.89 28.29
N GLU A 570 -3.68 70.09 27.85
CA GLU A 570 -2.92 70.35 26.62
C GLU A 570 -1.55 69.61 26.66
N VAL A 571 -1.33 68.66 25.73
CA VAL A 571 -0.09 67.86 25.66
C VAL A 571 0.85 68.46 24.60
N THR A 572 2.10 68.69 24.98
CA THR A 572 3.13 69.27 24.11
C THR A 572 3.82 68.17 23.29
N TYR A 573 4.31 68.50 22.09
CA TYR A 573 4.95 67.58 21.11
C TYR A 573 5.98 66.61 21.74
N ASP A 574 6.85 67.11 22.62
CA ASP A 574 7.92 66.30 23.24
C ASP A 574 7.39 65.24 24.21
N ASP A 575 6.30 65.52 24.93
CA ASP A 575 5.67 64.56 25.85
C ASP A 575 5.00 63.41 25.09
N PHE A 576 4.36 63.72 23.95
CA PHE A 576 3.72 62.71 23.11
C PHE A 576 4.75 61.77 22.44
N LYS A 577 5.88 62.32 21.98
CA LYS A 577 7.00 61.53 21.46
C LYS A 577 7.61 60.62 22.53
N LEU A 578 7.78 61.11 23.76
CA LEU A 578 8.27 60.31 24.89
C LEU A 578 7.33 59.16 25.28
N GLU A 579 6.01 59.37 25.20
CA GLU A 579 4.99 58.33 25.45
C GLU A 579 5.06 57.20 24.40
N LEU A 580 5.28 57.55 23.12
CA LEU A 580 5.44 56.58 22.03
C LEU A 580 6.73 55.74 22.17
N ILE A 581 7.83 56.36 22.61
CA ILE A 581 9.08 55.63 22.89
C ILE A 581 8.90 54.71 24.10
N ARG A 582 8.21 55.15 25.17
CA ARG A 582 7.92 54.33 26.36
C ARG A 582 7.01 53.14 26.08
N THR A 583 6.14 53.25 25.08
CA THR A 583 5.26 52.15 24.64
C THR A 583 5.95 51.15 23.72
N GLY A 584 7.23 51.39 23.36
CA GLY A 584 8.12 50.42 22.71
C GLY A 584 8.24 50.58 21.19
N TYR A 585 7.84 51.74 20.63
CA TYR A 585 8.05 52.06 19.22
C TYR A 585 9.46 52.65 18.99
N THR A 586 10.04 52.38 17.83
CA THR A 586 11.40 52.86 17.51
C THR A 586 11.36 54.36 17.17
N GLU A 587 12.44 55.09 17.49
CA GLU A 587 12.50 56.54 17.21
C GLU A 587 12.43 56.87 15.72
N GLU A 588 12.88 55.95 14.86
CA GLU A 588 12.86 56.12 13.40
C GLU A 588 11.42 56.12 12.86
N ASP A 589 10.61 55.13 13.25
CA ASP A 589 9.21 55.00 12.84
C ASP A 589 8.36 56.19 13.32
N ILE A 590 8.65 56.67 14.54
CA ILE A 590 7.97 57.81 15.15
C ILE A 590 8.28 59.09 14.37
N ASN A 591 9.55 59.34 14.04
CA ASN A 591 9.95 60.53 13.29
C ASN A 591 9.39 60.51 11.87
N GLU A 592 9.36 59.35 11.20
CA GLU A 592 8.78 59.22 9.87
C GLU A 592 7.28 59.55 9.86
N ALA A 593 6.52 59.03 10.85
CA ALA A 593 5.11 59.36 11.01
C ALA A 593 4.89 60.86 11.29
N PHE A 594 5.71 61.49 12.14
CA PHE A 594 5.60 62.94 12.41
C PHE A 594 5.93 63.82 11.20
N THR A 595 6.91 63.43 10.37
CA THR A 595 7.24 64.16 9.14
C THR A 595 6.11 64.11 8.11
N LYS A 596 5.42 62.98 7.99
CA LYS A 596 4.30 62.79 7.05
C LYS A 596 3.08 63.67 7.38
N TYR A 597 2.85 63.95 8.66
CA TYR A 597 1.79 64.85 9.12
C TYR A 597 2.25 66.30 9.35
N ASN A 598 3.52 66.59 9.03
CA ASN A 598 4.10 67.93 9.02
C ASN A 598 3.98 68.67 10.36
N ILE A 599 4.21 67.96 11.46
CA ILE A 599 4.12 68.51 12.82
C ILE A 599 5.46 69.13 13.19
N GLU A 600 5.52 70.45 13.34
CA GLU A 600 6.71 71.17 13.77
C GLU A 600 6.82 71.25 15.30
N ASN A 601 8.05 71.42 15.81
CA ASN A 601 8.50 71.32 17.22
C ASN A 601 7.80 72.23 18.26
N LYS A 602 6.69 72.89 17.93
CA LYS A 602 5.91 73.79 18.81
C LYS A 602 4.39 73.75 18.60
N GLN A 603 3.84 72.82 17.82
CA GLN A 603 2.40 72.71 17.62
C GLN A 603 1.71 71.85 18.69
N GLU A 604 0.56 72.33 19.18
CA GLU A 604 -0.34 71.58 20.06
C GLU A 604 -0.97 70.42 19.29
N VAL A 605 -0.75 69.19 19.77
CA VAL A 605 -1.24 67.99 19.09
C VAL A 605 -2.67 67.71 19.57
N THR A 606 -3.64 67.85 18.66
CA THR A 606 -5.06 67.60 18.99
C THR A 606 -5.34 66.10 19.15
N ASP A 607 -6.30 65.71 20.00
CA ASP A 607 -6.68 64.31 20.26
C ASP A 607 -6.95 63.47 19.00
N ARG A 608 -7.45 64.09 17.93
CA ARG A 608 -7.69 63.41 16.64
C ARG A 608 -6.39 63.10 15.90
N MET A 609 -5.42 64.02 15.90
CA MET A 609 -4.11 63.80 15.28
C MET A 609 -3.32 62.72 16.04
N MET A 610 -3.41 62.68 17.37
CA MET A 610 -2.79 61.61 18.16
C MET A 610 -3.35 60.22 17.83
N ALA A 611 -4.68 60.13 17.62
CA ALA A 611 -5.33 58.87 17.23
C ALA A 611 -4.91 58.41 15.82
N ASP A 612 -4.85 59.33 14.86
CA ASP A 612 -4.47 59.02 13.48
C ASP A 612 -2.99 58.62 13.36
N ILE A 613 -2.09 59.32 14.07
CA ILE A 613 -0.66 58.97 14.12
C ILE A 613 -0.45 57.62 14.81
N GLY A 614 -1.18 57.35 15.89
CA GLY A 614 -1.12 56.06 16.57
C GLY A 614 -1.56 54.89 15.68
N LEU A 615 -2.59 55.09 14.85
CA LEU A 615 -3.05 54.10 13.88
C LEU A 615 -2.04 53.86 12.76
N GLU A 616 -1.37 54.91 12.28
CA GLU A 616 -0.38 54.79 11.21
C GLU A 616 0.90 54.09 11.68
N ILE A 617 1.38 54.41 12.89
CA ILE A 617 2.55 53.74 13.49
C ILE A 617 2.25 52.24 13.74
N GLU A 618 1.03 51.91 14.17
CA GLU A 618 0.62 50.50 14.33
C GLU A 618 0.54 49.78 12.98
N ALA A 619 0.05 50.44 11.94
CA ALA A 619 0.01 49.90 10.58
C ALA A 619 1.41 49.66 9.99
N GLU A 620 2.36 50.56 10.24
CA GLU A 620 3.74 50.43 9.74
C GLU A 620 4.52 49.33 10.47
N ALA A 621 4.33 49.21 11.79
CA ALA A 621 4.94 48.15 12.59
C ALA A 621 4.42 46.75 12.19
N ASP A 622 3.14 46.62 11.83
CA ASP A 622 2.57 45.38 11.33
C ASP A 622 3.07 45.03 9.92
N ARG A 623 3.25 46.03 9.05
CA ARG A 623 3.87 45.87 7.73
C ARG A 623 5.31 45.33 7.84
N GLN A 624 6.14 45.91 8.71
CA GLN A 624 7.53 45.45 8.88
C GLN A 624 7.64 44.04 9.47
N LYS A 625 6.73 43.64 10.37
CA LYS A 625 6.68 42.27 10.90
C LYS A 625 6.30 41.25 9.83
N GLN A 626 5.34 41.57 8.96
CA GLN A 626 4.99 40.68 7.83
C GLN A 626 6.20 40.47 6.91
N ILE A 627 6.93 41.54 6.59
CA ILE A 627 8.14 41.47 5.75
C ILE A 627 9.23 40.61 6.42
N SER A 628 9.45 40.76 7.73
CA SER A 628 10.44 39.96 8.47
C SER A 628 10.08 38.47 8.56
N GLU A 629 8.80 38.12 8.64
CA GLU A 629 8.35 36.72 8.68
C GLU A 629 8.43 36.05 7.30
N GLU A 630 8.04 36.77 6.23
CA GLU A 630 8.24 36.31 4.84
C GLU A 630 9.72 36.04 4.55
N HIS A 631 10.62 36.89 5.03
CA HIS A 631 12.06 36.71 4.85
C HIS A 631 12.58 35.43 5.53
N ARG A 632 12.01 35.07 6.69
CA ARG A 632 12.41 33.86 7.43
C ARG A 632 11.95 32.57 6.73
N ASP A 633 10.72 32.54 6.21
CA ASP A 633 10.20 31.39 5.47
C ASP A 633 10.91 31.24 4.12
N TYR A 634 11.27 32.35 3.46
CA TYR A 634 12.13 32.35 2.28
C TYR A 634 13.52 31.75 2.57
N ILE A 635 14.15 32.10 3.70
CA ILE A 635 15.47 31.55 4.08
C ILE A 635 15.41 30.03 4.32
N ILE A 636 14.35 29.52 4.96
CA ILE A 636 14.18 28.08 5.20
C ILE A 636 13.98 27.33 3.88
N LEU A 637 13.22 27.91 2.94
CA LEU A 637 13.01 27.34 1.61
C LEU A 637 14.27 27.39 0.75
N SER A 638 15.00 28.52 0.76
CA SER A 638 16.29 28.69 0.08
C SER A 638 17.29 27.63 0.51
N ARG A 639 17.37 27.35 1.81
CA ARG A 639 18.26 26.32 2.35
C ARG A 639 17.90 24.90 1.88
N ARG A 640 16.62 24.60 1.66
CA ARG A 640 16.18 23.30 1.08
C ARG A 640 16.48 23.22 -0.42
N VAL A 641 16.34 24.33 -1.14
CA VAL A 641 16.70 24.42 -2.57
C VAL A 641 18.21 24.26 -2.75
N GLU A 642 19.03 24.91 -1.93
CA GLU A 642 20.49 24.74 -1.93
C GLU A 642 20.92 23.29 -1.66
N GLN A 643 20.23 22.57 -0.77
CA GLN A 643 20.48 21.13 -0.56
C GLN A 643 20.19 20.30 -1.81
N ILE A 644 19.11 20.62 -2.54
CA ILE A 644 18.76 19.96 -3.80
C ILE A 644 19.79 20.30 -4.89
N GLU A 645 20.18 21.57 -5.03
CA GLU A 645 21.22 22.01 -5.97
C GLU A 645 22.56 21.33 -5.69
N SER A 646 22.96 21.18 -4.42
CA SER A 646 24.19 20.46 -4.05
C SER A 646 24.15 18.97 -4.41
N SER A 647 22.95 18.39 -4.47
CA SER A 647 22.75 17.00 -4.88
C SER A 647 22.80 16.88 -6.40
N ILE A 648 22.22 17.85 -7.12
CA ILE A 648 22.27 17.93 -8.59
C ILE A 648 23.71 18.16 -9.08
N MET A 649 24.46 19.08 -8.47
CA MET A 649 25.86 19.34 -8.87
C MET A 649 26.74 18.09 -8.69
N ARG A 650 26.53 17.31 -7.62
CA ARG A 650 27.23 16.02 -7.44
C ARG A 650 26.86 14.99 -8.51
N VAL A 651 25.65 15.04 -9.04
CA VAL A 651 25.24 14.17 -10.15
C VAL A 651 25.86 14.65 -11.47
N ILE A 652 25.91 15.96 -11.71
CA ILE A 652 26.57 16.55 -12.89
C ILE A 652 28.06 16.20 -12.89
N ASP A 653 28.76 16.34 -11.76
CA ASP A 653 30.18 15.97 -11.63
C ASP A 653 30.41 14.48 -11.97
N ARG A 654 29.46 13.61 -11.62
CA ARG A 654 29.52 12.18 -12.00
C ARG A 654 29.25 11.94 -13.48
N VAL A 655 28.37 12.71 -14.09
CA VAL A 655 28.10 12.64 -15.54
C VAL A 655 29.32 13.11 -16.32
N ASP A 656 30.00 14.16 -15.87
CA ASP A 656 31.24 14.63 -16.48
C ASP A 656 32.36 13.59 -16.35
N ASP A 657 32.53 12.91 -15.20
CA ASP A 657 33.48 11.79 -15.06
C ASP A 657 33.17 10.63 -16.03
N VAL A 658 31.89 10.36 -16.28
CA VAL A 658 31.48 9.33 -17.26
C VAL A 658 31.76 9.77 -18.70
N LEU A 659 31.57 11.06 -19.02
CA LEU A 659 31.90 11.63 -20.33
C LEU A 659 33.40 11.62 -20.59
N ASP A 660 34.21 12.00 -19.61
CA ASP A 660 35.68 11.97 -19.73
C ASP A 660 36.19 10.54 -19.97
N ARG A 661 35.65 9.55 -19.24
CA ARG A 661 35.97 8.13 -19.50
C ARG A 661 35.56 7.68 -20.89
N LEU A 662 34.43 8.18 -21.42
CA LEU A 662 34.00 7.88 -22.78
C LEU A 662 34.95 8.50 -23.82
N PHE A 663 35.40 9.74 -23.60
CA PHE A 663 36.40 10.39 -24.45
C PHE A 663 37.75 9.68 -24.44
N ASP A 664 38.21 9.21 -23.28
CA ASP A 664 39.46 8.45 -23.17
C ASP A 664 39.35 7.11 -23.93
N ILE A 665 38.22 6.41 -23.81
CA ILE A 665 37.96 5.18 -24.57
C ILE A 665 37.97 5.46 -26.09
N GLU A 666 37.41 6.58 -26.53
CA GLU A 666 37.39 6.96 -27.94
C GLU A 666 38.79 7.33 -28.46
N LYS A 667 39.57 8.06 -27.66
CA LYS A 667 40.97 8.40 -27.95
C LYS A 667 41.86 7.17 -28.05
N ASP A 668 41.65 6.18 -27.18
CA ASP A 668 42.38 4.91 -27.21
C ASP A 668 42.02 4.07 -28.42
N LYS A 669 40.74 4.08 -28.86
CA LYS A 669 40.33 3.48 -30.14
C LYS A 669 41.01 4.15 -31.33
N VAL A 670 41.12 5.48 -31.35
CA VAL A 670 41.83 6.20 -32.42
C VAL A 670 43.31 5.83 -32.44
N ARG A 671 43.99 5.83 -31.28
CA ARG A 671 45.40 5.41 -31.17
C ARG A 671 45.63 3.98 -31.62
N ALA A 672 44.74 3.06 -31.26
CA ALA A 672 44.81 1.68 -31.74
C ALA A 672 44.70 1.60 -33.28
N LYS A 673 43.83 2.41 -33.89
CA LYS A 673 43.65 2.48 -35.34
C LYS A 673 44.83 3.13 -36.06
N GLU A 674 45.43 4.17 -35.48
CA GLU A 674 46.67 4.78 -35.98
C GLU A 674 47.84 3.80 -35.92
N HIS A 675 48.01 3.08 -34.81
CA HIS A 675 49.03 2.06 -34.67
C HIS A 675 48.85 0.94 -35.71
N GLN A 676 47.60 0.51 -35.94
CA GLN A 676 47.27 -0.44 -36.99
C GLN A 676 47.63 0.09 -38.38
N ASN A 677 47.34 1.36 -38.67
CA ASN A 677 47.70 2.00 -39.95
C ASN A 677 49.22 2.15 -40.13
N GLN A 678 49.97 2.43 -39.05
CA GLN A 678 51.43 2.48 -39.09
C GLN A 678 52.05 1.11 -39.37
N LEU A 679 51.52 0.04 -38.78
CA LEU A 679 51.94 -1.34 -39.08
C LEU A 679 51.68 -1.68 -40.55
N ILE A 680 50.53 -1.28 -41.10
CA ILE A 680 50.21 -1.46 -42.52
C ILE A 680 51.19 -0.67 -43.40
N ALA A 681 51.52 0.58 -43.05
CA ALA A 681 52.46 1.41 -43.80
C ALA A 681 53.90 0.84 -43.78
N GLN A 682 54.36 0.32 -42.63
CA GLN A 682 55.64 -0.37 -42.53
C GLN A 682 55.66 -1.67 -43.36
N GLY A 683 54.53 -2.40 -43.38
CA GLY A 683 54.33 -3.54 -44.28
C GLY A 683 54.47 -3.16 -45.77
N PHE A 684 53.92 -2.01 -46.18
CA PHE A 684 54.05 -1.51 -47.55
C PHE A 684 55.49 -1.07 -47.89
N LEU A 685 56.18 -0.38 -46.99
CA LEU A 685 57.55 0.09 -47.20
C LEU A 685 58.56 -1.07 -47.26
N SER A 686 58.40 -2.06 -46.38
CA SER A 686 59.21 -3.29 -46.44
C SER A 686 58.95 -4.09 -47.73
N GLY A 687 57.70 -4.15 -48.19
CA GLY A 687 57.33 -4.74 -49.47
C GLY A 687 57.94 -4.01 -50.69
N GLN A 688 57.98 -2.67 -50.67
CA GLN A 688 58.65 -1.87 -51.71
C GLN A 688 60.16 -2.04 -51.69
N HIS A 689 60.79 -2.14 -50.52
CA HIS A 689 62.22 -2.36 -50.42
C HIS A 689 62.62 -3.75 -50.94
N SER A 690 61.83 -4.79 -50.61
CA SER A 690 61.96 -6.13 -51.18
C SER A 690 61.86 -6.14 -52.71
N MET A 691 60.83 -5.48 -53.27
CA MET A 691 60.66 -5.39 -54.73
C MET A 691 61.79 -4.62 -55.42
N ASN A 692 62.31 -3.55 -54.81
CA ASN A 692 63.44 -2.80 -55.37
C ASN A 692 64.74 -3.62 -55.36
N VAL A 693 65.01 -4.36 -54.29
CA VAL A 693 66.17 -5.27 -54.20
C VAL A 693 66.07 -6.40 -55.24
N ASP A 694 64.88 -6.99 -55.43
CA ASP A 694 64.65 -7.99 -56.48
C ASP A 694 64.78 -7.40 -57.90
N SER A 695 64.40 -6.14 -58.10
CA SER A 695 64.57 -5.44 -59.38
C SER A 695 66.03 -5.11 -59.70
N GLU A 696 66.84 -4.77 -58.69
CA GLU A 696 68.28 -4.55 -58.85
C GLU A 696 69.02 -5.87 -59.09
N LEU A 697 68.62 -6.96 -58.43
CA LEU A 697 69.16 -8.30 -58.67
C LEU A 697 68.84 -8.79 -60.09
N ARG A 698 67.64 -8.48 -60.63
CA ARG A 698 67.29 -8.77 -62.03
C ARG A 698 68.01 -7.92 -63.07
N LYS A 699 68.59 -6.76 -62.71
CA LYS A 699 69.43 -5.94 -63.60
C LYS A 699 70.91 -6.36 -63.60
N ARG A 700 71.33 -7.20 -62.65
CA ARG A 700 72.71 -7.71 -62.51
C ARG A 700 72.91 -9.13 -63.06
N ASN A 701 71.83 -9.81 -63.47
CA ASN A 701 71.85 -11.00 -64.33
C ASN A 701 71.46 -10.59 -65.75
#